data_AF-A0A7W3JAD7-F1
#
_entry.id   AF-A0A7W3JAD7-F1
#
_cell.length_a   1.000
_cell.length_b   1.000
_cell.length_c   1.000
_cell.angle_alpha   90.00
_cell.angle_beta   90.00
_cell.angle_gamma   90.00
#
_symmetry.space_group_name_H-M   'P 1'
#
loop_
_entity.id
_entity.type
_entity.pdbx_description
1 polymer ?
#
loop_
_entity_poly.entity_id
_entity_poly.type
_entity_poly.pdbx_seq_one_letter_code
_entity_poly.pdbx_strand_id
1 'polypeptide(L)'
;MGAVQSGKTASMMAVAAMALDRGVDALVILAGTRTALWLQTFERFVDQIDTDANAHTRRVRIPGGLASDLPGTDLSNLYEMPGPRMNRALARRRPVIAVVMKNAAHLERVSRNLQDVVYPLASERGESFHLLVIDDEADDASVVDTSAVAGNRPVPRRIIDLWESRQRPGETVRPEIFATYLAYTATPQANFLQDGTNPLAPTDFVASLRTPGARGNAAVRESTFRTEDGLRGWYTGGETFYKDLADAPLCVATDDIPEEERVPDAVRAYLVAAAVRLLRSPDRLGPFHARGKRYSTFGEARSAVIDPMSMLINPSAEKDEHFDTADAVIAWAGGASSARSSEAASEGRDLGVEGIATDMVEHRDRWTAWLDSYRETADLVVGRLAPAEERQVPTLDEWDSVARLILEDVVPGTRVAVINSDERADDRPEFSPRQCADGSWRAATNLSTIFVSGNVMSRGLTLEGLTTTLFTRSASTPLADTQMQMQRWFGYRGTIIDLCRVLTTRDQIDLFTHYHENDEALRRDVLKAMGSGAAPTPVILQGRAFKATGKIANLQAEPLFPGPKPFVRHMNPAGSDGDNLELVASVFSDDGVIAVPSGSGQRGLLLSEALSLTDAAELLESLRYEDHGPGPDSGEAARWRSVAHHAQIPDGDPCLPLYRSPLVAGSLDLSKDSPYTVAAYLRLWSAVVPRTVPGLLTTDDSPMVWSLVEPTARARRQPRFWVGVRFGRGEPLTGGPLAHLRWPARPMMRRLADGTTSLDADWGSRNYSGDGIQGDDLFDYVARGMNPPQVLDGRRPPGEDGLILFHLVGHQGADPTIAVGVSIPLGGPDHVRARSEAGR
;
A
#
# COMPACT_ATOMS: atom_id res chain seq x y z
N MET A 1 8.40 -5.04 8.31
CA MET A 1 7.42 -3.99 7.94
C MET A 1 7.30 -2.98 9.06
N GLY A 2 7.57 -1.71 8.81
CA GLY A 2 7.24 -0.61 9.74
C GLY A 2 6.48 0.46 8.99
N ALA A 3 5.70 1.30 9.68
CA ALA A 3 5.14 2.47 9.02
C ALA A 3 6.27 3.44 8.62
N VAL A 4 6.02 4.24 7.58
CA VAL A 4 7.01 5.05 6.85
C VAL A 4 7.88 5.96 7.74
N GLN A 5 7.42 6.27 8.96
CA GLN A 5 8.18 7.00 9.99
C GLN A 5 8.16 6.33 11.38
N SER A 6 7.70 5.10 11.52
CA SER A 6 7.52 4.45 12.84
C SER A 6 8.66 3.47 13.17
N GLY A 7 9.60 3.86 14.01
CA GLY A 7 10.41 2.93 14.81
C GLY A 7 11.32 1.92 14.08
N LYS A 8 11.34 1.88 12.74
CA LYS A 8 12.18 0.97 11.93
C LYS A 8 13.65 1.07 12.35
N THR A 9 14.17 2.29 12.38
CA THR A 9 15.55 2.56 12.79
C THR A 9 15.80 2.14 14.24
N ALA A 10 14.90 2.47 15.17
CA ALA A 10 15.03 2.05 16.57
C ALA A 10 15.04 0.52 16.73
N SER A 11 14.18 -0.19 15.99
CA SER A 11 14.15 -1.66 15.96
C SER A 11 15.46 -2.23 15.39
N MET A 12 15.95 -1.68 14.28
CA MET A 12 17.22 -2.08 13.68
C MET A 12 18.38 -1.90 14.67
N MET A 13 18.42 -0.78 15.40
CA MET A 13 19.44 -0.50 16.40
C MET A 13 19.34 -1.44 17.61
N ALA A 14 18.14 -1.72 18.09
CA ALA A 14 17.92 -2.69 19.16
C ALA A 14 18.39 -4.09 18.76
N VAL A 15 18.06 -4.55 17.54
CA VAL A 15 18.55 -5.83 17.01
C VAL A 15 20.07 -5.84 16.88
N ALA A 16 20.67 -4.77 16.34
CA ALA A 16 22.12 -4.63 16.23
C ALA A 16 22.80 -4.73 17.60
N ALA A 17 22.33 -3.99 18.61
CA ALA A 17 22.86 -4.04 19.97
C ALA A 17 22.75 -5.45 20.57
N MET A 18 21.56 -6.07 20.49
CA MET A 18 21.32 -7.42 21.03
C MET A 18 22.16 -8.50 20.33
N ALA A 19 22.46 -8.33 19.04
CA ALA A 19 23.28 -9.24 18.27
C ALA A 19 24.77 -9.09 18.64
N LEU A 20 25.24 -7.85 18.80
CA LEU A 20 26.59 -7.56 19.27
C LEU A 20 26.82 -8.13 20.68
N ASP A 21 25.85 -7.99 21.60
CA ASP A 21 25.92 -8.56 22.95
C ASP A 21 25.92 -10.09 22.95
N ARG A 22 25.39 -10.72 21.89
CA ARG A 22 25.42 -12.18 21.67
C ARG A 22 26.67 -12.66 20.93
N GLY A 23 27.62 -11.79 20.64
CA GLY A 23 28.92 -12.16 20.08
C GLY A 23 28.96 -12.23 18.55
N VAL A 24 28.14 -11.45 17.83
CA VAL A 24 28.35 -11.22 16.40
C VAL A 24 29.70 -10.54 16.16
N ASP A 25 30.52 -11.11 15.27
CA ASP A 25 31.88 -10.64 14.98
C ASP A 25 31.89 -9.44 14.03
N ALA A 26 30.95 -9.40 13.08
CA ALA A 26 30.77 -8.25 12.18
C ALA A 26 29.31 -7.93 11.92
N LEU A 27 29.01 -6.64 11.93
CA LEU A 27 27.74 -6.04 11.57
C LEU A 27 27.94 -5.18 10.33
N VAL A 28 27.23 -5.49 9.24
CA VAL A 28 27.18 -4.67 8.03
C VAL A 28 25.79 -4.07 7.92
N ILE A 29 25.69 -2.74 7.91
CA ILE A 29 24.44 -1.99 7.74
C ILE A 29 24.41 -1.44 6.32
N LEU A 30 23.51 -1.94 5.49
CA LEU A 30 23.28 -1.42 4.15
C LEU A 30 22.33 -0.23 4.25
N ALA A 31 22.87 0.98 4.06
CA ALA A 31 22.11 2.22 4.09
C ALA A 31 21.61 2.60 2.69
N GLY A 32 20.93 3.75 2.60
CA GLY A 32 20.38 4.27 1.35
C GLY A 32 21.42 4.41 0.21
N THR A 33 20.91 4.55 -1.01
CA THR A 33 21.72 4.74 -2.23
C THR A 33 22.31 6.14 -2.37
N ARG A 34 21.88 7.09 -1.53
CA ARG A 34 22.25 8.50 -1.56
C ARG A 34 23.15 8.87 -0.38
N THR A 35 24.07 9.80 -0.60
CA THR A 35 25.03 10.25 0.43
C THR A 35 24.34 10.74 1.70
N ALA A 36 23.32 11.60 1.58
CA ALA A 36 22.58 12.13 2.74
C ALA A 36 21.92 11.03 3.59
N LEU A 37 21.32 10.02 2.96
CA LEU A 37 20.67 8.90 3.67
C LEU A 37 21.68 7.98 4.33
N TRP A 38 22.79 7.72 3.64
CA TRP A 38 23.89 6.94 4.19
C TRP A 38 24.55 7.63 5.39
N LEU A 39 24.81 8.95 5.30
CA LEU A 39 25.34 9.74 6.42
C LEU A 39 24.38 9.75 7.61
N GLN A 40 23.07 9.94 7.36
CA GLN A 40 22.06 9.90 8.41
C GLN A 40 22.05 8.55 9.16
N THR A 41 22.14 7.43 8.45
CA THR A 41 22.23 6.11 9.08
C THR A 41 23.56 5.95 9.82
N PHE A 42 24.68 6.41 9.25
CA PHE A 42 25.99 6.36 9.89
C PHE A 42 26.04 7.15 11.20
N GLU A 43 25.63 8.42 11.19
CA GLU A 43 25.57 9.30 12.37
C GLU A 43 24.73 8.65 13.48
N ARG A 44 23.53 8.17 13.15
CA ARG A 44 22.64 7.50 14.12
C ARG A 44 23.33 6.30 14.76
N PHE A 45 23.94 5.42 13.98
CA PHE A 45 24.62 4.24 14.53
C PHE A 45 25.81 4.61 15.42
N VAL A 46 26.59 5.61 15.03
CA VAL A 46 27.70 6.12 15.85
C VAL A 46 27.19 6.68 17.17
N ASP A 47 26.12 7.45 17.14
CA ASP A 47 25.59 8.18 18.31
C ASP A 47 24.82 7.30 19.31
N GLN A 48 24.41 6.08 18.94
CA GLN A 48 23.61 5.23 19.83
C GLN A 48 24.24 3.86 20.15
N ILE A 49 25.08 3.29 19.27
CA ILE A 49 25.65 1.95 19.49
C ILE A 49 27.08 2.02 20.05
N ASP A 50 27.86 3.06 19.74
CA ASP A 50 29.29 3.14 20.05
C ASP A 50 29.66 4.39 20.86
N THR A 51 28.91 4.65 21.93
CA THR A 51 28.92 5.90 22.72
C THR A 51 29.96 5.96 23.84
N ASP A 52 30.77 4.92 24.06
CA ASP A 52 31.74 4.90 25.16
C ASP A 52 32.74 6.07 25.06
N ALA A 53 32.98 6.77 26.17
CA ALA A 53 33.94 7.87 26.22
C ALA A 53 35.38 7.42 25.91
N ASN A 54 35.73 6.16 26.21
CA ASN A 54 37.05 5.61 25.97
C ASN A 54 37.17 5.00 24.55
N ALA A 55 37.88 5.72 23.68
CA ALA A 55 38.12 5.32 22.29
C ALA A 55 38.78 3.92 22.12
N HIS A 56 39.49 3.40 23.12
CA HIS A 56 40.10 2.06 23.05
C HIS A 56 39.12 0.91 23.27
N THR A 57 37.98 1.19 23.90
CA THR A 57 36.92 0.21 24.19
C THR A 57 35.84 0.19 23.11
N ARG A 58 35.75 1.27 22.31
CA ARG A 58 34.86 1.37 21.15
C ARG A 58 35.03 0.23 20.16
N ARG A 59 33.98 -0.08 19.41
CA ARG A 59 33.99 -1.10 18.36
C ARG A 59 34.81 -0.63 17.15
N VAL A 60 35.15 -1.54 16.25
CA VAL A 60 35.85 -1.16 15.02
C VAL A 60 34.84 -0.62 14.01
N ARG A 61 34.79 0.70 13.86
CA ARG A 61 33.88 1.38 12.93
C ARG A 61 34.49 1.56 11.55
N ILE A 62 33.68 1.30 10.52
CA ILE A 62 33.99 1.48 9.10
C ILE A 62 32.78 2.18 8.43
N PRO A 63 32.95 3.33 7.76
CA PRO A 63 34.17 4.13 7.70
C PRO A 63 34.68 4.61 9.07
N GLY A 64 35.96 4.96 9.12
CA GLY A 64 36.51 5.73 10.23
C GLY A 64 36.32 7.24 10.00
N GLY A 65 36.16 8.02 11.07
CA GLY A 65 36.07 9.49 11.00
C GLY A 65 34.79 10.06 11.62
N LEU A 66 34.65 11.39 11.58
CA LEU A 66 33.40 12.10 11.85
C LEU A 66 32.58 12.17 10.56
N ALA A 67 31.26 12.25 10.66
CA ALA A 67 30.37 12.30 9.50
C ALA A 67 30.68 13.49 8.57
N SER A 68 31.13 14.62 9.12
CA SER A 68 31.58 15.81 8.38
C SER A 68 32.76 15.56 7.45
N ASP A 69 33.59 14.56 7.75
CA ASP A 69 34.86 14.31 7.06
C ASP A 69 34.71 13.24 5.97
N LEU A 70 33.57 12.53 5.96
CA LEU A 70 33.32 11.43 5.02
C LEU A 70 33.03 11.89 3.58
N PRO A 71 32.26 12.98 3.34
CA PRO A 71 32.04 13.48 1.99
C PRO A 71 33.36 13.81 1.29
N GLY A 72 33.52 13.32 0.05
CA GLY A 72 34.72 13.56 -0.76
C GLY A 72 35.92 12.66 -0.43
N THR A 73 35.82 11.76 0.56
CA THR A 73 36.85 10.75 0.82
C THR A 73 36.93 9.76 -0.34
N ASP A 74 38.15 9.44 -0.79
CA ASP A 74 38.37 8.43 -1.82
C ASP A 74 37.80 7.07 -1.39
N LEU A 75 37.03 6.42 -2.28
CA LEU A 75 36.38 5.13 -2.02
C LEU A 75 37.37 4.04 -1.56
N SER A 76 38.61 4.10 -2.02
CA SER A 76 39.65 3.18 -1.61
C SER A 76 39.96 3.28 -0.12
N ASN A 77 39.90 4.48 0.46
CA ASN A 77 40.16 4.73 1.88
C ASN A 77 38.90 4.60 2.74
N LEU A 78 37.73 4.89 2.16
CA LEU A 78 36.46 4.97 2.89
C LEU A 78 36.10 3.68 3.65
N TYR A 79 36.33 2.52 3.04
CA TYR A 79 36.02 1.21 3.63
C TYR A 79 37.27 0.37 3.91
N GLU A 80 38.41 1.00 4.16
CA GLU A 80 39.66 0.29 4.41
C GLU A 80 39.58 -0.55 5.69
N MET A 81 39.96 -1.84 5.61
CA MET A 81 40.05 -2.74 6.76
C MET A 81 41.50 -3.26 6.93
N PRO A 82 42.44 -2.48 7.49
CA PRO A 82 43.84 -2.86 7.53
C PRO A 82 44.08 -4.16 8.31
N GLY A 83 44.82 -5.11 7.73
CA GLY A 83 45.08 -6.44 8.32
C GLY A 83 45.57 -6.41 9.77
N PRO A 84 46.58 -5.61 10.16
CA PRO A 84 47.01 -5.50 11.55
C PRO A 84 45.93 -4.99 12.51
N ARG A 85 45.03 -4.10 12.03
CA ARG A 85 43.91 -3.59 12.83
C ARG A 85 42.83 -4.66 12.99
N MET A 86 42.50 -5.37 11.91
CA MET A 86 41.51 -6.46 11.92
C MET A 86 41.98 -7.64 12.76
N ASN A 87 43.25 -8.06 12.62
CA ASN A 87 43.81 -9.14 13.42
C ASN A 87 43.76 -8.83 14.93
N ARG A 88 44.04 -7.58 15.33
CA ARG A 88 43.87 -7.14 16.73
C ARG A 88 42.41 -7.11 17.18
N ALA A 89 41.48 -6.77 16.28
CA ALA A 89 40.05 -6.74 16.58
C ALA A 89 39.54 -8.16 16.86
N LEU A 90 39.83 -9.09 15.95
CA LEU A 90 39.53 -10.52 16.09
C LEU A 90 40.17 -11.10 17.36
N ALA A 91 41.46 -10.83 17.60
CA ALA A 91 42.17 -11.30 18.81
C ALA A 91 41.50 -10.88 20.13
N ARG A 92 40.82 -9.74 20.13
CA ARG A 92 40.16 -9.17 21.31
C ARG A 92 38.64 -9.37 21.28
N ARG A 93 38.12 -10.14 20.32
CA ARG A 93 36.68 -10.30 20.04
C ARG A 93 35.95 -8.95 19.97
N ARG A 94 36.60 -7.93 19.38
CA ARG A 94 36.03 -6.59 19.17
C ARG A 94 35.25 -6.60 17.86
N PRO A 95 33.92 -6.43 17.88
CA PRO A 95 33.13 -6.47 16.66
C PRO A 95 33.50 -5.36 15.67
N VAL A 96 33.37 -5.68 14.38
CA VAL A 96 33.45 -4.71 13.29
C VAL A 96 32.04 -4.22 12.95
N ILE A 97 31.84 -2.91 12.88
CA ILE A 97 30.59 -2.29 12.43
C ILE A 97 30.89 -1.50 11.15
N ALA A 98 30.29 -1.92 10.04
CA ALA A 98 30.43 -1.29 8.74
C ALA A 98 29.08 -0.70 8.27
N VAL A 99 29.00 0.62 8.09
CA VAL A 99 27.82 1.27 7.48
C VAL A 99 28.12 1.56 6.01
N VAL A 100 27.41 0.89 5.11
CA VAL A 100 27.76 0.80 3.70
C VAL A 100 26.64 1.36 2.84
N MET A 101 26.98 2.28 1.94
CA MET A 101 26.04 2.77 0.93
C MET A 101 25.65 1.63 -0.05
N LYS A 102 24.36 1.50 -0.39
CA LYS A 102 23.84 0.53 -1.38
C LYS A 102 24.19 0.89 -2.83
N ASN A 103 25.49 0.95 -3.10
CA ASN A 103 26.05 1.23 -4.41
C ASN A 103 27.03 0.10 -4.77
N ALA A 104 27.02 -0.33 -6.04
CA ALA A 104 27.82 -1.46 -6.50
C ALA A 104 29.32 -1.33 -6.21
N ALA A 105 29.91 -0.14 -6.37
CA ALA A 105 31.32 0.09 -6.12
C ALA A 105 31.65 0.06 -4.61
N HIS A 106 30.77 0.61 -3.77
CA HIS A 106 30.93 0.60 -2.31
C HIS A 106 30.83 -0.83 -1.76
N LEU A 107 29.82 -1.59 -2.20
CA LEU A 107 29.63 -2.99 -1.82
C LEU A 107 30.79 -3.87 -2.28
N GLU A 108 31.28 -3.69 -3.50
CA GLU A 108 32.45 -4.40 -4.02
C GLU A 108 33.73 -4.09 -3.23
N ARG A 109 33.87 -2.87 -2.70
CA ARG A 109 35.01 -2.53 -1.84
C ARG A 109 34.93 -3.25 -0.50
N VAL A 110 33.75 -3.26 0.13
CA VAL A 110 33.54 -3.93 1.42
C VAL A 110 33.67 -5.44 1.27
N SER A 111 33.06 -6.04 0.24
CA SER A 111 33.15 -7.48 0.02
C SER A 111 34.58 -7.95 -0.21
N ARG A 112 35.39 -7.21 -0.98
CA ARG A 112 36.83 -7.50 -1.13
C ARG A 112 37.58 -7.44 0.20
N ASN A 113 37.37 -6.40 1.01
CA ASN A 113 38.02 -6.32 2.32
C ASN A 113 37.62 -7.49 3.24
N LEU A 114 36.35 -7.89 3.23
CA LEU A 114 35.89 -9.06 3.98
C LEU A 114 36.56 -10.35 3.48
N GLN A 115 36.55 -10.60 2.17
CA GLN A 115 37.05 -11.84 1.57
C GLN A 115 38.58 -11.97 1.58
N ASP A 116 39.30 -10.87 1.33
CA ASP A 116 40.76 -10.87 1.16
C ASP A 116 41.51 -10.62 2.47
N VAL A 117 40.85 -10.02 3.48
CA VAL A 117 41.49 -9.65 4.76
C VAL A 117 40.81 -10.29 5.96
N VAL A 118 39.50 -10.06 6.15
CA VAL A 118 38.83 -10.45 7.40
C VAL A 118 38.64 -11.98 7.49
N TYR A 119 38.07 -12.61 6.48
CA TYR A 119 37.78 -14.04 6.48
C TYR A 119 39.04 -14.92 6.54
N PRO A 120 40.14 -14.63 5.81
CA PRO A 120 41.39 -15.37 5.97
C PRO A 120 41.93 -15.30 7.40
N LEU A 121 41.93 -14.12 8.02
CA LEU A 121 42.40 -13.94 9.40
C LEU A 121 41.50 -14.67 10.42
N ALA A 122 40.20 -14.74 10.18
CA ALA A 122 39.26 -15.50 11.02
C ALA A 122 39.49 -17.01 10.87
N SER A 123 39.61 -17.52 9.64
CA SER A 123 39.87 -18.94 9.37
C SER A 123 41.25 -19.40 9.90
N GLU A 124 42.30 -18.56 9.81
CA GLU A 124 43.62 -18.86 10.39
C GLU A 124 43.58 -19.11 11.91
N ARG A 125 42.58 -18.53 12.59
CA ARG A 125 42.37 -18.74 14.03
C ARG A 125 41.56 -19.99 14.34
N GLY A 126 40.94 -20.62 13.33
CA GLY A 126 40.05 -21.77 13.50
C GLY A 126 38.76 -21.44 14.27
N GLU A 127 38.38 -20.16 14.34
CA GLU A 127 37.17 -19.70 15.02
C GLU A 127 36.03 -19.51 14.01
N SER A 128 34.79 -19.81 14.44
CA SER A 128 33.60 -19.42 13.67
C SER A 128 33.49 -17.89 13.62
N PHE A 129 33.11 -17.37 12.46
CA PHE A 129 32.90 -15.94 12.24
C PHE A 129 31.45 -15.66 11.89
N HIS A 130 30.78 -14.87 12.72
CA HIS A 130 29.37 -14.53 12.57
C HIS A 130 29.20 -13.13 11.98
N LEU A 131 28.63 -13.06 10.77
CA LEU A 131 28.27 -11.85 10.07
C LEU A 131 26.75 -11.60 10.16
N LEU A 132 26.36 -10.43 10.63
CA LEU A 132 24.99 -9.93 10.50
C LEU A 132 24.96 -8.80 9.46
N VAL A 133 24.15 -8.97 8.41
CA VAL A 133 23.87 -7.94 7.41
C VAL A 133 22.47 -7.40 7.66
N ILE A 134 22.34 -6.12 7.99
CA ILE A 134 21.06 -5.44 8.12
C ILE A 134 20.86 -4.54 6.91
N ASP A 135 19.75 -4.73 6.18
CA ASP A 135 19.42 -3.97 4.98
C ASP A 135 18.28 -2.98 5.24
N ASP A 136 18.59 -1.68 5.27
CA ASP A 136 17.61 -0.62 5.48
C ASP A 136 17.02 -0.14 4.16
N GLU A 137 15.68 -0.09 4.04
CA GLU A 137 14.96 0.07 2.77
C GLU A 137 15.29 -1.06 1.80
N ALA A 138 15.17 -2.32 2.24
CA ALA A 138 15.47 -3.50 1.43
C ALA A 138 14.58 -3.65 0.17
N ASP A 139 13.53 -2.85 0.04
CA ASP A 139 12.76 -2.72 -1.20
C ASP A 139 13.49 -1.85 -2.24
N ASP A 140 14.42 -0.99 -1.83
CA ASP A 140 15.21 -0.12 -2.71
C ASP A 140 16.59 -0.73 -3.01
N ALA A 141 16.87 -0.90 -4.31
CA ALA A 141 18.08 -1.49 -4.88
C ALA A 141 18.39 -2.96 -4.56
N SER A 142 17.82 -3.55 -3.50
CA SER A 142 18.06 -4.96 -3.12
C SER A 142 17.09 -5.96 -3.78
N VAL A 143 16.06 -5.49 -4.49
CA VAL A 143 15.08 -6.34 -5.19
C VAL A 143 15.59 -6.81 -6.55
N VAL A 144 15.48 -8.12 -6.80
CA VAL A 144 15.80 -8.79 -8.07
C VAL A 144 14.52 -9.00 -8.90
N ASP A 145 14.59 -8.64 -10.17
CA ASP A 145 13.58 -8.93 -11.18
C ASP A 145 14.15 -9.98 -12.14
N THR A 146 13.56 -11.18 -12.17
CA THR A 146 14.03 -12.31 -12.98
C THR A 146 13.85 -12.09 -14.49
N SER A 147 12.96 -11.18 -14.90
CA SER A 147 12.70 -10.88 -16.31
C SER A 147 13.59 -9.77 -16.88
N ALA A 148 14.21 -8.96 -16.01
CA ALA A 148 15.25 -8.03 -16.40
C ALA A 148 16.55 -8.82 -16.62
N VAL A 149 16.80 -9.21 -17.88
CA VAL A 149 18.06 -9.77 -18.42
C VAL A 149 19.22 -9.60 -17.44
N ALA A 150 19.71 -10.73 -16.92
CA ALA A 150 20.65 -10.94 -15.81
C ALA A 150 21.95 -10.10 -15.78
N GLY A 151 21.88 -8.78 -15.91
CA GLY A 151 23.04 -7.89 -16.05
C GLY A 151 22.84 -6.42 -15.70
N ASN A 152 21.61 -5.91 -15.51
CA ASN A 152 21.39 -4.46 -15.41
C ASN A 152 21.27 -3.88 -13.98
N ARG A 153 21.21 -4.71 -12.93
CA ARG A 153 21.23 -4.26 -11.53
C ARG A 153 22.28 -5.04 -10.72
N PRO A 154 23.52 -4.54 -10.62
CA PRO A 154 24.59 -5.25 -9.92
C PRO A 154 24.40 -5.30 -8.39
N VAL A 155 23.61 -4.39 -7.80
CA VAL A 155 23.52 -4.21 -6.34
C VAL A 155 23.09 -5.48 -5.59
N PRO A 156 21.98 -6.18 -5.91
CA PRO A 156 21.58 -7.40 -5.20
C PRO A 156 22.69 -8.46 -5.18
N ARG A 157 23.35 -8.70 -6.32
CA ARG A 157 24.46 -9.65 -6.37
C ARG A 157 25.66 -9.19 -5.55
N ARG A 158 25.95 -7.89 -5.53
CA ARG A 158 27.04 -7.33 -4.71
C ARG A 158 26.75 -7.39 -3.21
N ILE A 159 25.48 -7.38 -2.79
CA ILE A 159 25.09 -7.66 -1.41
C ILE A 159 25.42 -9.11 -1.07
N ILE A 160 25.03 -10.05 -1.93
CA ILE A 160 25.30 -11.49 -1.73
C ILE A 160 26.82 -11.78 -1.67
N ASP A 161 27.63 -11.08 -2.48
CA ASP A 161 29.10 -11.19 -2.45
C ASP A 161 29.73 -10.84 -1.08
N LEU A 162 28.99 -10.23 -0.14
CA LEU A 162 29.50 -10.00 1.22
C LEU A 162 29.79 -11.31 1.95
N TRP A 163 29.03 -12.39 1.69
CA TRP A 163 29.21 -13.67 2.38
C TRP A 163 29.31 -14.89 1.45
N GLU A 164 28.72 -14.85 0.26
CA GLU A 164 28.60 -16.01 -0.63
C GLU A 164 29.73 -16.10 -1.65
N SER A 165 30.14 -17.33 -1.99
CA SER A 165 31.04 -17.58 -3.10
C SER A 165 30.34 -17.48 -4.45
N ARG A 166 30.93 -16.73 -5.40
CA ARG A 166 30.50 -16.76 -6.80
C ARG A 166 30.70 -18.11 -7.49
N GLN A 167 31.59 -18.95 -6.97
CA GLN A 167 31.87 -20.28 -7.53
C GLN A 167 30.92 -21.35 -6.99
N ARG A 168 30.29 -21.10 -5.83
CA ARG A 168 29.40 -22.03 -5.12
C ARG A 168 28.19 -21.26 -4.58
N PRO A 169 27.21 -20.93 -5.44
CA PRO A 169 25.98 -20.24 -5.01
C PRO A 169 25.26 -21.03 -3.91
N GLY A 170 24.72 -20.34 -2.91
CA GLY A 170 24.12 -20.96 -1.72
C GLY A 170 25.11 -21.35 -0.61
N GLU A 171 26.43 -21.28 -0.86
CA GLU A 171 27.46 -21.53 0.16
C GLU A 171 28.22 -20.25 0.52
N THR A 172 28.53 -20.09 1.81
CA THR A 172 29.44 -19.02 2.24
C THR A 172 30.84 -19.23 1.65
N VAL A 173 31.60 -18.14 1.50
CA VAL A 173 32.95 -18.17 0.89
C VAL A 173 33.85 -19.21 1.57
N ARG A 174 33.69 -19.42 2.88
CA ARG A 174 34.39 -20.42 3.69
C ARG A 174 33.43 -21.03 4.72
N PRO A 175 33.61 -22.30 5.10
CA PRO A 175 32.70 -23.00 6.02
C PRO A 175 32.68 -22.44 7.44
N GLU A 176 33.72 -21.69 7.86
CA GLU A 176 33.74 -21.03 9.18
C GLU A 176 32.90 -19.75 9.22
N ILE A 177 32.45 -19.25 8.06
CA ILE A 177 31.65 -18.02 7.96
C ILE A 177 30.17 -18.37 8.02
N PHE A 178 29.47 -17.76 8.97
CA PHE A 178 28.02 -17.83 9.13
C PHE A 178 27.44 -16.45 8.90
N ALA A 179 26.53 -16.32 7.94
CA ALA A 179 25.92 -15.04 7.60
C ALA A 179 24.41 -15.07 7.87
N THR A 180 23.90 -13.98 8.44
CA THR A 180 22.47 -13.71 8.61
C THR A 180 22.14 -12.41 7.90
N TYR A 181 21.17 -12.45 6.98
CA TYR A 181 20.65 -11.27 6.29
C TYR A 181 19.29 -10.87 6.89
N LEU A 182 19.14 -9.60 7.25
CA LEU A 182 17.92 -9.06 7.86
C LEU A 182 17.45 -7.82 7.11
N ALA A 183 16.35 -7.96 6.38
CA ALA A 183 15.73 -6.88 5.61
C ALA A 183 14.74 -6.06 6.45
N TYR A 184 14.90 -4.73 6.41
CA TYR A 184 13.94 -3.75 6.93
C TYR A 184 13.38 -2.91 5.80
N THR A 185 12.06 -2.80 5.73
CA THR A 185 11.38 -1.92 4.78
C THR A 185 9.99 -1.53 5.32
N ALA A 186 9.53 -0.35 4.90
CA ALA A 186 8.16 0.09 5.07
C ALA A 186 7.23 -0.35 3.93
N THR A 187 7.78 -0.80 2.80
CA THR A 187 7.03 -1.14 1.56
C THR A 187 7.54 -2.45 0.98
N PRO A 188 7.18 -3.61 1.56
CA PRO A 188 7.75 -4.91 1.19
C PRO A 188 7.10 -5.56 -0.03
N GLN A 189 6.18 -4.89 -0.73
CA GLN A 189 5.41 -5.47 -1.82
C GLN A 189 6.33 -6.12 -2.85
N ALA A 190 7.37 -5.39 -3.25
CA ALA A 190 8.39 -5.89 -4.16
C ALA A 190 9.15 -7.08 -3.55
N ASN A 191 9.51 -7.03 -2.27
CA ASN A 191 10.26 -8.10 -1.60
C ASN A 191 9.50 -9.44 -1.61
N PHE A 192 8.18 -9.43 -1.42
CA PHE A 192 7.33 -10.62 -1.44
C PHE A 192 6.96 -11.10 -2.85
N LEU A 193 7.07 -10.24 -3.87
CA LEU A 193 6.80 -10.59 -5.27
C LEU A 193 8.02 -11.16 -6.00
N GLN A 194 9.20 -11.13 -5.37
CA GLN A 194 10.41 -11.77 -5.88
C GLN A 194 10.26 -13.29 -5.98
N ASP A 195 11.07 -13.89 -6.84
CA ASP A 195 11.27 -15.33 -6.87
C ASP A 195 11.80 -15.82 -5.51
N GLY A 196 11.18 -16.86 -4.94
CA GLY A 196 11.56 -17.43 -3.65
C GLY A 196 12.94 -18.10 -3.64
N THR A 197 13.53 -18.38 -4.81
CA THR A 197 14.92 -18.86 -4.94
C THR A 197 15.96 -17.76 -4.77
N ASN A 198 15.56 -16.48 -4.78
CA ASN A 198 16.47 -15.37 -4.53
C ASN A 198 16.92 -15.37 -3.04
N PRO A 199 18.22 -15.41 -2.73
CA PRO A 199 18.72 -15.36 -1.35
C PRO A 199 18.34 -14.09 -0.56
N LEU A 200 17.91 -13.03 -1.24
CA LEU A 200 17.43 -11.79 -0.61
C LEU A 200 15.89 -11.77 -0.45
N ALA A 201 15.18 -12.78 -0.94
CA ALA A 201 13.76 -12.95 -0.69
C ALA A 201 13.54 -13.50 0.75
N PRO A 202 12.45 -13.12 1.43
CA PRO A 202 12.19 -13.61 2.78
C PRO A 202 11.81 -15.10 2.76
N THR A 203 12.66 -15.94 3.36
CA THR A 203 12.46 -17.41 3.43
C THR A 203 12.29 -17.94 4.84
N ASP A 204 13.00 -17.38 5.82
CA ASP A 204 13.05 -17.93 7.19
C ASP A 204 11.96 -17.36 8.10
N PHE A 205 11.75 -16.04 8.06
CA PHE A 205 10.70 -15.37 8.83
C PHE A 205 10.32 -14.03 8.23
N VAL A 206 9.14 -13.55 8.64
CA VAL A 206 8.67 -12.20 8.35
C VAL A 206 8.08 -11.61 9.62
N ALA A 207 8.46 -10.38 9.95
CA ALA A 207 7.94 -9.68 11.10
C ALA A 207 7.32 -8.32 10.73
N SER A 208 6.12 -8.10 11.23
CA SER A 208 5.49 -6.77 11.25
C SER A 208 5.84 -6.06 12.56
N LEU A 209 6.37 -4.84 12.48
CA LEU A 209 6.60 -3.98 13.63
C LEU A 209 5.26 -3.40 14.08
N ARG A 210 5.00 -3.48 15.39
CA ARG A 210 3.79 -2.91 15.99
C ARG A 210 4.02 -1.44 16.22
N THR A 211 2.98 -0.64 16.03
CA THR A 211 3.04 0.80 16.31
C THR A 211 2.27 1.14 17.58
N PRO A 212 2.73 2.11 18.37
CA PRO A 212 1.91 2.69 19.43
C PRO A 212 0.58 3.22 18.87
N GLY A 213 -0.56 2.89 19.45
CA GLY A 213 -1.87 3.32 18.96
C GLY A 213 -2.98 3.30 20.00
N ALA A 214 -4.19 3.68 19.59
CA ALA A 214 -5.35 3.77 20.48
C ALA A 214 -5.82 2.43 21.02
N ARG A 215 -5.52 1.33 20.31
CA ARG A 215 -5.96 -0.03 20.60
C ARG A 215 -4.79 -1.00 20.53
N GLY A 216 -5.09 -2.24 20.89
CA GLY A 216 -4.21 -3.39 20.77
C GLY A 216 -3.45 -3.76 22.04
N ASN A 217 -3.02 -5.01 22.08
CA ASN A 217 -2.39 -5.62 23.24
C ASN A 217 -0.87 -5.71 23.07
N ALA A 218 -0.11 -5.50 24.16
CA ALA A 218 1.34 -5.67 24.12
C ALA A 218 1.77 -7.15 24.14
N ALA A 219 1.01 -8.03 24.81
CA ALA A 219 1.29 -9.46 24.89
C ALA A 219 0.91 -10.19 23.59
N VAL A 220 -0.31 -9.96 23.08
CA VAL A 220 -0.76 -10.53 21.80
C VAL A 220 -0.25 -9.64 20.65
N ARG A 221 0.36 -10.22 19.62
CA ARG A 221 0.96 -9.42 18.54
C ARG A 221 -0.12 -8.87 17.60
N GLU A 222 -0.47 -7.60 17.76
CA GLU A 222 -1.38 -6.86 16.88
C GLU A 222 -0.65 -5.77 16.08
N SER A 223 -1.31 -5.14 15.09
CA SER A 223 -0.70 -4.07 14.28
C SER A 223 -0.37 -2.83 15.10
N THR A 224 -1.18 -2.59 16.14
CA THR A 224 -0.99 -1.53 17.12
C THR A 224 -0.90 -2.11 18.53
N PHE A 225 -0.37 -1.34 19.47
CA PHE A 225 -0.49 -1.60 20.89
C PHE A 225 -0.75 -0.32 21.66
N ARG A 226 -1.51 -0.42 22.75
CA ARG A 226 -1.81 0.74 23.60
C ARG A 226 -0.63 1.13 24.48
N THR A 227 -0.40 2.43 24.61
CA THR A 227 0.63 3.05 25.46
C THR A 227 -0.04 3.91 26.55
N GLU A 228 0.65 4.06 27.69
CA GLU A 228 0.21 4.89 28.82
C GLU A 228 0.21 6.39 28.48
N ASP A 229 1.11 6.83 27.58
CA ASP A 229 1.24 8.23 27.17
C ASP A 229 0.05 8.74 26.31
N GLY A 230 -0.90 7.86 25.98
CA GLY A 230 -2.09 8.22 25.20
C GLY A 230 -1.72 8.80 23.83
N LEU A 231 -2.54 9.74 23.34
CA LEU A 231 -2.41 10.31 22.00
C LEU A 231 -1.00 10.89 21.76
N ARG A 232 -0.36 11.47 22.78
CA ARG A 232 1.05 11.91 22.74
C ARG A 232 2.04 10.83 22.30
N GLY A 233 1.84 9.59 22.74
CA GLY A 233 2.68 8.45 22.41
C GLY A 233 2.22 7.67 21.18
N TRP A 234 1.03 7.95 20.64
CA TRP A 234 0.48 7.22 19.49
C TRP A 234 1.17 7.62 18.19
N TYR A 235 1.38 6.63 17.33
CA TYR A 235 1.70 6.83 15.93
C TYR A 235 0.41 7.14 15.16
N THR A 236 0.33 8.33 14.59
CA THR A 236 -0.82 8.78 13.79
C THR A 236 -0.52 8.50 12.31
N GLY A 237 -1.05 7.39 11.80
CA GLY A 237 -0.88 6.93 10.42
C GLY A 237 -2.18 6.94 9.61
N GLY A 238 -2.26 6.13 8.56
CA GLY A 238 -3.47 6.02 7.72
C GLY A 238 -4.73 5.64 8.50
N GLU A 239 -4.60 4.89 9.59
CA GLU A 239 -5.74 4.58 10.47
C GLU A 239 -6.34 5.87 11.06
N THR A 240 -5.49 6.81 11.48
CA THR A 240 -5.94 8.11 12.00
C THR A 240 -6.49 9.02 10.90
N PHE A 241 -5.76 9.16 9.79
CA PHE A 241 -6.08 10.12 8.72
C PHE A 241 -7.24 9.66 7.81
N TYR A 242 -7.42 8.36 7.59
CA TYR A 242 -8.37 7.83 6.62
C TYR A 242 -9.53 7.04 7.26
N LYS A 243 -9.51 6.83 8.59
CA LYS A 243 -10.59 6.15 9.31
C LYS A 243 -11.06 6.90 10.56
N ASP A 244 -10.24 6.94 11.61
CA ASP A 244 -10.67 7.43 12.92
C ASP A 244 -11.16 8.89 12.86
N LEU A 245 -10.51 9.69 12.01
CA LEU A 245 -10.83 11.09 11.74
C LEU A 245 -11.15 11.34 10.25
N ALA A 246 -11.71 10.36 9.55
CA ALA A 246 -11.97 10.45 8.10
C ALA A 246 -12.96 11.57 7.72
N ASP A 247 -13.85 11.94 8.64
CA ASP A 247 -14.84 13.01 8.51
C ASP A 247 -14.35 14.36 9.07
N ALA A 248 -13.20 14.38 9.74
CA ALA A 248 -12.54 15.62 10.08
C ALA A 248 -11.75 16.14 8.86
N PRO A 249 -11.57 17.46 8.72
CA PRO A 249 -10.88 18.05 7.58
C PRO A 249 -9.35 17.89 7.64
N LEU A 250 -8.83 16.69 7.97
CA LEU A 250 -7.41 16.37 7.88
C LEU A 250 -6.97 16.22 6.42
N CYS A 251 -7.79 15.57 5.59
CA CYS A 251 -7.56 15.37 4.17
C CYS A 251 -8.55 16.24 3.38
N VAL A 252 -8.07 17.34 2.82
CA VAL A 252 -8.90 18.36 2.16
C VAL A 252 -8.75 18.23 0.65
N ALA A 253 -9.88 18.00 -0.03
CA ALA A 253 -9.94 17.91 -1.49
C ALA A 253 -9.71 19.30 -2.12
N THR A 254 -8.79 19.41 -3.08
CA THR A 254 -8.45 20.68 -3.75
C THR A 254 -9.15 20.85 -5.10
N ASP A 255 -10.05 19.93 -5.46
CA ASP A 255 -10.71 19.89 -6.77
C ASP A 255 -11.54 21.15 -7.05
N ASP A 256 -12.18 21.69 -6.01
CA ASP A 256 -13.00 22.91 -6.09
C ASP A 256 -12.19 24.21 -5.89
N ILE A 257 -10.88 24.09 -5.64
CA ILE A 257 -9.99 25.24 -5.43
C ILE A 257 -9.29 25.57 -6.76
N PRO A 258 -9.41 26.82 -7.27
CA PRO A 258 -8.68 27.28 -8.45
C PRO A 258 -7.18 27.02 -8.32
N GLU A 259 -6.52 26.65 -9.41
CA GLU A 259 -5.11 26.20 -9.39
C GLU A 259 -4.17 27.24 -8.77
N GLU A 260 -4.36 28.50 -9.14
CA GLU A 260 -3.63 29.66 -8.62
C GLU A 260 -3.85 29.91 -7.11
N GLU A 261 -4.94 29.40 -6.54
CA GLU A 261 -5.31 29.59 -5.14
C GLU A 261 -4.83 28.44 -4.24
N ARG A 262 -4.51 27.27 -4.81
CA ARG A 262 -4.13 26.07 -4.03
C ARG A 262 -2.90 26.30 -3.16
N VAL A 263 -1.89 26.99 -3.68
CA VAL A 263 -0.66 27.32 -2.93
C VAL A 263 -0.94 28.37 -1.84
N PRO A 264 -1.49 29.56 -2.15
CA PRO A 264 -1.89 30.53 -1.13
C PRO A 264 -2.73 29.92 -0.01
N ASP A 265 -3.78 29.17 -0.36
CA ASP A 265 -4.70 28.58 0.62
C ASP A 265 -4.01 27.59 1.55
N ALA A 266 -3.15 26.71 1.01
CA ALA A 266 -2.35 25.81 1.82
C ALA A 266 -1.36 26.55 2.74
N VAL A 267 -0.79 27.67 2.29
CA VAL A 267 0.11 28.48 3.12
C VAL A 267 -0.67 29.19 4.23
N ARG A 268 -1.89 29.68 3.98
CA ARG A 268 -2.79 30.21 5.04
C ARG A 268 -3.05 29.15 6.10
N ALA A 269 -3.39 27.93 5.69
CA ALA A 269 -3.61 26.80 6.60
C ALA A 269 -2.39 26.58 7.51
N TYR A 270 -1.18 26.54 6.92
CA TYR A 270 0.08 26.37 7.66
C TYR A 270 0.34 27.49 8.67
N LEU A 271 0.18 28.74 8.26
CA LEU A 271 0.46 29.91 9.10
C LEU A 271 -0.52 30.00 10.28
N VAL A 272 -1.80 29.69 10.05
CA VAL A 272 -2.80 29.61 11.13
C VAL A 272 -2.45 28.48 12.11
N ALA A 273 -2.11 27.28 11.62
CA ALA A 273 -1.68 26.17 12.48
C ALA A 273 -0.45 26.53 13.32
N ALA A 274 0.54 27.20 12.72
CA ALA A 274 1.75 27.63 13.41
C ALA A 274 1.47 28.65 14.53
N ALA A 275 0.58 29.61 14.28
CA ALA A 275 0.16 30.59 15.29
C ALA A 275 -0.63 29.94 16.44
N VAL A 276 -1.55 29.01 16.14
CA VAL A 276 -2.28 28.25 17.17
C VAL A 276 -1.30 27.43 18.03
N ARG A 277 -0.29 26.81 17.42
CA ARG A 277 0.72 26.05 18.15
C ARG A 277 1.58 26.92 19.06
N LEU A 278 1.91 28.14 18.63
CA LEU A 278 2.63 29.12 19.46
C LEU A 278 1.76 29.58 20.64
N LEU A 279 0.45 29.84 20.42
CA LEU A 279 -0.50 30.20 21.48
C LEU A 279 -0.62 29.13 22.55
N ARG A 280 -0.54 27.85 22.17
CA ARG A 280 -0.52 26.72 23.11
C ARG A 280 0.76 26.63 23.95
N SER A 281 1.78 27.40 23.62
CA SER A 281 3.12 27.35 24.24
C SER A 281 3.61 28.74 24.66
N PRO A 282 2.88 29.46 25.54
CA PRO A 282 3.17 30.87 25.85
C PRO A 282 4.55 31.09 26.49
N ASP A 283 5.12 30.08 27.15
CA ASP A 283 6.44 30.14 27.77
C ASP A 283 7.60 29.88 26.80
N ARG A 284 7.30 29.56 25.52
CA ARG A 284 8.30 29.24 24.51
C ARG A 284 8.41 30.34 23.47
N LEU A 285 9.63 30.56 22.99
CA LEU A 285 9.90 31.55 21.95
C LEU A 285 9.47 31.02 20.59
N GLY A 286 8.77 31.87 19.84
CA GLY A 286 8.45 31.63 18.44
C GLY A 286 9.65 31.72 17.51
N PRO A 287 9.48 31.32 16.24
CA PRO A 287 10.58 31.18 15.28
C PRO A 287 11.39 32.46 15.05
N PHE A 288 10.74 33.63 14.97
CA PHE A 288 11.46 34.88 14.73
C PHE A 288 12.31 35.28 15.95
N HIS A 289 11.69 35.29 17.14
CA HIS A 289 12.37 35.68 18.37
C HIS A 289 13.49 34.71 18.77
N ALA A 290 13.40 33.43 18.36
CA ALA A 290 14.45 32.44 18.62
C ALA A 290 15.71 32.61 17.75
N ARG A 291 15.58 33.11 16.51
CA ARG A 291 16.68 33.23 15.52
C ARG A 291 17.88 34.06 16.03
N GLY A 292 17.61 35.09 16.83
CA GLY A 292 18.61 36.00 17.38
C GLY A 292 19.27 35.56 18.68
N LYS A 293 18.74 34.55 19.38
CA LYS A 293 19.21 34.17 20.72
C LYS A 293 20.36 33.16 20.70
N ARG A 294 21.12 33.19 21.78
CA ARG A 294 22.21 32.26 22.12
C ARG A 294 21.88 31.62 23.46
N TYR A 295 22.18 30.34 23.57
CA TYR A 295 21.94 29.52 24.75
C TYR A 295 23.24 28.91 25.23
N SER A 296 23.33 28.64 26.54
CA SER A 296 24.54 28.05 27.13
C SER A 296 24.62 26.55 26.89
N THR A 297 23.47 25.87 26.78
CA THR A 297 23.39 24.41 26.59
C THR A 297 22.35 24.00 25.55
N PHE A 298 22.51 22.80 25.02
CA PHE A 298 21.52 22.16 24.16
C PHE A 298 20.13 22.07 24.83
N GLY A 299 20.09 21.68 26.11
CA GLY A 299 18.84 21.52 26.86
C GLY A 299 18.10 22.84 27.08
N GLU A 300 18.83 23.93 27.33
CA GLU A 300 18.27 25.28 27.41
C GLU A 300 17.69 25.72 26.06
N ALA A 301 18.45 25.56 24.96
CA ALA A 301 17.97 25.88 23.62
C ALA A 301 16.71 25.10 23.24
N ARG A 302 16.64 23.81 23.60
CA ARG A 302 15.49 22.94 23.30
C ARG A 302 14.24 23.28 24.12
N SER A 303 14.41 23.72 25.36
CA SER A 303 13.27 24.01 26.26
C SER A 303 12.71 25.42 26.09
N ALA A 304 13.56 26.40 25.73
CA ALA A 304 13.17 27.79 25.56
C ALA A 304 12.46 28.10 24.24
N VAL A 305 12.56 27.21 23.25
CA VAL A 305 12.09 27.43 21.88
C VAL A 305 10.94 26.49 21.56
N ILE A 306 9.98 26.95 20.75
CA ILE A 306 8.90 26.10 20.23
C ILE A 306 9.48 24.87 19.52
N ASP A 307 8.75 23.76 19.55
CA ASP A 307 9.13 22.59 18.75
C ASP A 307 8.98 22.94 17.24
N PRO A 308 9.80 22.36 16.33
CA PRO A 308 9.76 22.65 14.90
C PRO A 308 8.36 22.54 14.28
N MET A 309 8.09 23.41 13.29
CA MET A 309 6.87 23.45 12.50
C MET A 309 7.23 23.46 11.02
N SER A 310 6.71 22.52 10.26
CA SER A 310 7.01 22.43 8.83
C SER A 310 5.78 22.28 7.96
N MET A 311 5.92 22.75 6.72
CA MET A 311 5.01 22.51 5.62
C MET A 311 5.77 21.81 4.50
N LEU A 312 5.09 20.92 3.76
CA LEU A 312 5.62 20.31 2.55
C LEU A 312 4.73 20.68 1.36
N ILE A 313 5.31 21.24 0.31
CA ILE A 313 4.67 21.37 -1.00
C ILE A 313 5.35 20.38 -1.95
N ASN A 314 4.56 19.50 -2.54
CA ASN A 314 5.00 18.49 -3.50
C ASN A 314 4.37 18.78 -4.87
N PRO A 315 4.97 19.70 -5.65
CA PRO A 315 4.36 20.19 -6.88
C PRO A 315 4.46 19.16 -8.01
N SER A 316 5.65 18.59 -8.24
CA SER A 316 5.87 17.56 -9.26
C SER A 316 7.20 16.82 -9.07
N ALA A 317 7.55 15.96 -10.04
CA ALA A 317 8.85 15.32 -10.09
C ALA A 317 9.96 16.22 -10.67
N GLU A 318 9.60 17.25 -11.44
CA GLU A 318 10.53 18.10 -12.17
C GLU A 318 11.12 19.18 -11.26
N LYS A 319 12.44 19.37 -11.32
CA LYS A 319 13.15 20.27 -10.41
C LYS A 319 12.77 21.73 -10.62
N ASP A 320 12.60 22.14 -11.87
CA ASP A 320 12.33 23.54 -12.22
C ASP A 320 11.01 24.00 -11.59
N GLU A 321 9.99 23.14 -11.62
CA GLU A 321 8.69 23.41 -10.99
C GLU A 321 8.78 23.57 -9.46
N HIS A 322 9.81 23.01 -8.81
CA HIS A 322 10.04 23.21 -7.36
C HIS A 322 10.51 24.63 -7.09
N PHE A 323 11.39 25.17 -7.94
CA PHE A 323 11.84 26.55 -7.83
C PHE A 323 10.71 27.52 -8.16
N ASP A 324 9.96 27.27 -9.24
CA ASP A 324 8.81 28.08 -9.63
C ASP A 324 7.74 28.14 -8.53
N THR A 325 7.42 26.99 -7.93
CA THR A 325 6.46 26.93 -6.81
C THR A 325 6.94 27.74 -5.62
N ALA A 326 8.22 27.62 -5.27
CA ALA A 326 8.78 28.36 -4.16
C ALA A 326 8.91 29.87 -4.46
N ASP A 327 9.18 30.26 -5.71
CA ASP A 327 9.12 31.66 -6.15
C ASP A 327 7.69 32.20 -6.09
N ALA A 328 6.68 31.39 -6.45
CA ALA A 328 5.28 31.77 -6.34
C ALA A 328 4.87 32.03 -4.88
N VAL A 329 5.30 31.18 -3.93
CA VAL A 329 5.08 31.41 -2.49
C VAL A 329 5.69 32.73 -2.04
N ILE A 330 6.95 33.00 -2.44
CA ILE A 330 7.67 34.23 -2.06
C ILE A 330 7.05 35.47 -2.70
N ALA A 331 6.64 35.40 -3.97
CA ALA A 331 5.99 36.49 -4.67
C ALA A 331 4.64 36.85 -4.03
N TRP A 332 3.81 35.85 -3.72
CA TRP A 332 2.54 36.07 -3.03
C TRP A 332 2.74 36.71 -1.65
N ALA A 333 3.71 36.22 -0.86
CA ALA A 333 4.00 36.78 0.46
C ALA A 333 4.70 38.15 0.41
N GLY A 334 5.43 38.46 -0.65
CA GLY A 334 6.19 39.70 -0.83
C GLY A 334 5.34 40.91 -1.24
N GLY A 335 4.17 40.70 -1.86
CA GLY A 335 3.32 41.79 -2.34
C GLY A 335 3.95 42.58 -3.51
N ALA A 336 3.50 43.82 -3.74
CA ALA A 336 3.92 44.64 -4.88
C ALA A 336 5.40 45.07 -4.87
N SER A 337 6.13 44.84 -3.78
CA SER A 337 7.51 45.28 -3.59
C SER A 337 8.58 44.26 -4.03
N SER A 338 8.21 43.01 -4.41
CA SER A 338 9.18 41.97 -4.79
C SER A 338 9.61 42.05 -6.26
N ALA A 339 10.40 43.07 -6.62
CA ALA A 339 11.17 43.05 -7.86
C ALA A 339 12.34 42.04 -7.73
N ARG A 340 12.22 40.92 -8.44
CA ARG A 340 13.22 39.85 -8.69
C ARG A 340 14.64 40.14 -8.16
N SER A 341 14.97 39.67 -6.97
CA SER A 341 16.37 39.43 -6.58
C SER A 341 16.72 37.99 -6.98
N SER A 342 17.22 37.82 -8.21
CA SER A 342 17.57 36.52 -8.79
C SER A 342 18.87 35.91 -8.27
N GLU A 343 19.37 36.33 -7.11
CA GLU A 343 20.62 35.81 -6.54
C GLU A 343 20.53 35.74 -5.02
N ALA A 344 20.30 34.54 -4.45
CA ALA A 344 20.83 34.15 -3.14
C ALA A 344 20.57 32.66 -2.81
N ALA A 345 21.69 31.94 -2.67
CA ALA A 345 22.02 30.81 -1.77
C ALA A 345 21.02 29.66 -1.51
N SER A 346 21.58 28.45 -1.47
CA SER A 346 20.97 27.18 -1.04
C SER A 346 20.45 27.15 0.42
N GLU A 347 20.49 28.26 1.17
CA GLU A 347 20.14 28.33 2.59
C GLU A 347 18.68 28.80 2.88
N GLY A 348 17.86 29.02 1.84
CA GLY A 348 16.42 29.31 1.95
C GLY A 348 16.04 30.80 1.82
N ARG A 349 14.80 31.06 1.38
CA ARG A 349 14.21 32.41 1.17
C ARG A 349 13.29 32.77 2.35
N ASP A 350 13.42 33.96 2.94
CA ASP A 350 12.55 34.41 4.05
C ASP A 350 11.16 34.86 3.51
N LEU A 351 10.08 34.55 4.22
CA LEU A 351 8.70 34.89 3.81
C LEU A 351 8.39 36.39 4.07
N GLY A 352 7.72 37.05 3.13
CA GLY A 352 7.37 38.49 3.24
C GLY A 352 6.15 38.74 4.14
N VAL A 353 6.18 39.81 4.95
CA VAL A 353 5.06 40.20 5.83
C VAL A 353 4.01 41.05 5.08
N GLU A 354 4.45 41.90 4.15
CA GLU A 354 3.60 42.90 3.48
C GLU A 354 2.47 42.27 2.65
N GLY A 355 2.81 41.28 1.81
CA GLY A 355 1.84 40.57 0.98
C GLY A 355 0.87 39.75 1.83
N ILE A 356 1.37 39.08 2.88
CA ILE A 356 0.53 38.31 3.82
C ILE A 356 -0.45 39.21 4.57
N ALA A 357 0.01 40.37 5.05
CA ALA A 357 -0.87 41.32 5.73
C ALA A 357 -1.96 41.86 4.80
N THR A 358 -1.62 42.13 3.54
CA THR A 358 -2.58 42.58 2.51
C THR A 358 -3.62 41.50 2.22
N ASP A 359 -3.18 40.27 1.92
CA ASP A 359 -4.04 39.11 1.67
C ASP A 359 -4.97 38.82 2.87
N MET A 360 -4.46 38.97 4.09
CA MET A 360 -5.25 38.79 5.31
C MET A 360 -6.36 39.82 5.49
N VAL A 361 -6.15 41.05 5.04
CA VAL A 361 -7.18 42.11 5.06
C VAL A 361 -8.19 41.88 3.94
N GLU A 362 -7.74 41.57 2.73
CA GLU A 362 -8.58 41.39 1.55
C GLU A 362 -9.42 40.09 1.60
N HIS A 363 -8.90 39.04 2.23
CA HIS A 363 -9.48 37.70 2.25
C HIS A 363 -9.64 37.14 3.66
N ARG A 364 -10.02 37.99 4.63
CA ARG A 364 -10.15 37.62 6.05
C ARG A 364 -10.99 36.36 6.26
N ASP A 365 -12.07 36.21 5.50
CA ASP A 365 -12.96 35.04 5.53
C ASP A 365 -12.20 33.72 5.30
N ARG A 366 -11.31 33.68 4.31
CA ARG A 366 -10.48 32.50 3.99
C ARG A 366 -9.53 32.12 5.13
N TRP A 367 -8.95 33.12 5.79
CA TRP A 367 -8.08 32.90 6.95
C TRP A 367 -8.87 32.40 8.17
N THR A 368 -10.01 33.01 8.47
CA THR A 368 -10.86 32.60 9.58
C THR A 368 -11.51 31.23 9.37
N ALA A 369 -11.77 30.83 8.12
CA ALA A 369 -12.26 29.50 7.79
C ALA A 369 -11.26 28.41 8.19
N TRP A 370 -9.95 28.65 8.01
CA TRP A 370 -8.92 27.73 8.51
C TRP A 370 -8.89 27.64 10.03
N LEU A 371 -9.02 28.77 10.74
CA LEU A 371 -9.11 28.74 12.20
C LEU A 371 -10.31 27.91 12.66
N ASP A 372 -11.47 28.09 12.04
CA ASP A 372 -12.68 27.33 12.38
C ASP A 372 -12.54 25.84 12.07
N SER A 373 -11.94 25.50 10.92
CA SER A 373 -11.60 24.12 10.56
C SER A 373 -10.71 23.44 11.62
N TYR A 374 -9.72 24.16 12.17
CA TYR A 374 -8.87 23.63 13.25
C TYR A 374 -9.64 23.42 14.56
N ARG A 375 -10.62 24.29 14.86
CA ARG A 375 -11.52 24.12 16.03
C ARG A 375 -12.38 22.87 15.90
N GLU A 376 -13.04 22.71 14.75
CA GLU A 376 -13.86 21.52 14.46
C GLU A 376 -13.03 20.24 14.60
N THR A 377 -11.80 20.24 14.05
CA THR A 377 -10.91 19.08 14.17
C THR A 377 -10.49 18.83 15.62
N ALA A 378 -10.19 19.87 16.39
CA ALA A 378 -9.83 19.75 17.79
C ALA A 378 -10.98 19.12 18.61
N ASP A 379 -12.22 19.56 18.38
CA ASP A 379 -13.42 19.02 19.03
C ASP A 379 -13.61 17.53 18.69
N LEU A 380 -13.43 17.15 17.42
CA LEU A 380 -13.50 15.74 16.98
C LEU A 380 -12.40 14.88 17.61
N VAL A 381 -11.17 15.40 17.69
CA VAL A 381 -10.04 14.69 18.31
C VAL A 381 -10.28 14.48 19.80
N VAL A 382 -10.75 15.50 20.53
CA VAL A 382 -11.12 15.36 21.94
C VAL A 382 -12.25 14.35 22.08
N GLY A 383 -13.32 14.48 21.29
CA GLY A 383 -14.48 13.58 21.37
C GLY A 383 -14.17 12.10 21.10
N ARG A 384 -13.20 11.80 20.21
CA ARG A 384 -12.97 10.42 19.73
C ARG A 384 -11.67 9.77 20.20
N LEU A 385 -10.59 10.54 20.28
CA LEU A 385 -9.25 10.00 20.50
C LEU A 385 -8.72 10.30 21.90
N ALA A 386 -8.98 11.50 22.42
CA ALA A 386 -8.42 11.94 23.70
C ALA A 386 -9.41 12.79 24.52
N PRO A 387 -10.50 12.20 25.05
CA PRO A 387 -11.54 12.94 25.77
C PRO A 387 -11.09 13.57 27.09
N ALA A 388 -9.91 13.19 27.59
CA ALA A 388 -9.30 13.74 28.80
C ALA A 388 -8.26 14.85 28.51
N GLU A 389 -7.95 15.14 27.25
CA GLU A 389 -7.01 16.21 26.87
C GLU A 389 -7.77 17.46 26.42
N GLU A 390 -7.38 18.63 26.91
CA GLU A 390 -7.84 19.91 26.35
C GLU A 390 -7.00 20.29 25.13
N ARG A 391 -7.68 20.73 24.05
CA ARG A 391 -7.05 21.25 22.84
C ARG A 391 -7.58 22.64 22.53
N GLN A 392 -6.98 23.62 23.19
CA GLN A 392 -7.40 25.01 23.02
C GLN A 392 -7.05 25.49 21.61
N VAL A 393 -8.06 25.84 20.82
CA VAL A 393 -7.95 26.56 19.56
C VAL A 393 -8.72 27.88 19.75
N PRO A 394 -8.11 29.03 19.44
CA PRO A 394 -8.78 30.33 19.57
C PRO A 394 -10.10 30.38 18.82
N THR A 395 -11.08 31.06 19.40
CA THR A 395 -12.35 31.38 18.75
C THR A 395 -12.18 32.44 17.67
N LEU A 396 -13.20 32.62 16.82
CA LEU A 396 -13.18 33.66 15.79
C LEU A 396 -13.08 35.09 16.37
N ASP A 397 -13.59 35.31 17.59
CA ASP A 397 -13.46 36.59 18.30
C ASP A 397 -12.02 36.89 18.73
N GLU A 398 -11.18 35.85 18.82
CA GLU A 398 -9.76 35.94 19.16
C GLU A 398 -8.85 36.01 17.94
N TRP A 399 -9.42 36.12 16.73
CA TRP A 399 -8.70 36.18 15.46
C TRP A 399 -7.57 37.22 15.45
N ASP A 400 -7.81 38.41 16.00
CA ASP A 400 -6.81 39.49 15.98
C ASP A 400 -5.52 39.11 16.73
N SER A 401 -5.60 38.26 17.74
CA SER A 401 -4.43 37.73 18.44
C SER A 401 -3.67 36.70 17.60
N VAL A 402 -4.41 35.85 16.85
CA VAL A 402 -3.83 34.89 15.91
C VAL A 402 -3.13 35.63 14.77
N ALA A 403 -3.82 36.58 14.13
CA ALA A 403 -3.31 37.43 13.06
C ALA A 403 -2.03 38.17 13.49
N ARG A 404 -2.01 38.74 14.69
CA ARG A 404 -0.82 39.41 15.24
C ARG A 404 0.37 38.48 15.32
N LEU A 405 0.20 37.27 15.88
CA LEU A 405 1.29 36.31 15.99
C LEU A 405 1.78 35.82 14.62
N ILE A 406 0.89 35.67 13.64
CA ILE A 406 1.26 35.34 12.26
C ILE A 406 2.21 36.40 11.73
N LEU A 407 1.85 37.67 11.82
CA LEU A 407 2.60 38.78 11.23
C LEU A 407 3.87 39.16 11.99
N GLU A 408 3.86 39.06 13.32
CA GLU A 408 4.96 39.53 14.18
C GLU A 408 6.01 38.45 14.51
N ASP A 409 5.65 37.16 14.45
CA ASP A 409 6.56 36.07 14.81
C ASP A 409 6.66 34.97 13.75
N VAL A 410 5.52 34.40 13.33
CA VAL A 410 5.53 33.23 12.45
C VAL A 410 6.11 33.56 11.08
N VAL A 411 5.55 34.54 10.36
CA VAL A 411 5.97 34.92 9.01
C VAL A 411 7.43 35.39 8.98
N PRO A 412 7.87 36.34 9.84
CA PRO A 412 9.28 36.78 9.87
C PRO A 412 10.28 35.65 10.22
N GLY A 413 9.82 34.62 10.93
CA GLY A 413 10.60 33.44 11.29
C GLY A 413 10.52 32.28 10.29
N THR A 414 9.68 32.37 9.27
CA THR A 414 9.40 31.29 8.30
C THR A 414 10.27 31.40 7.06
N ARG A 415 10.83 30.26 6.65
CA ARG A 415 11.65 30.13 5.44
C ARG A 415 10.98 29.24 4.41
N VAL A 416 11.26 29.50 3.14
CA VAL A 416 10.94 28.63 2.02
C VAL A 416 12.24 27.99 1.52
N ALA A 417 12.32 26.67 1.62
CA ALA A 417 13.50 25.89 1.25
C ALA A 417 13.15 24.88 0.14
N VAL A 418 13.92 24.88 -0.95
CA VAL A 418 13.82 23.86 -2.00
C VAL A 418 14.84 22.77 -1.69
N ILE A 419 14.39 21.51 -1.57
CA ILE A 419 15.29 20.38 -1.37
C ILE A 419 15.57 19.75 -2.74
N ASN A 420 16.80 19.89 -3.24
CA ASN A 420 17.19 19.48 -4.58
C ASN A 420 17.29 17.94 -4.68
N SER A 421 17.01 17.40 -5.88
CA SER A 421 17.26 16.00 -6.21
C SER A 421 18.66 15.72 -6.74
N ASP A 422 19.64 16.58 -6.45
CA ASP A 422 21.03 16.22 -6.67
C ASP A 422 21.44 15.15 -5.67
N GLU A 423 21.93 14.01 -6.16
CA GLU A 423 22.36 12.87 -5.34
C GLU A 423 23.60 13.17 -4.48
N ARG A 424 24.30 14.27 -4.80
CA ARG A 424 25.54 14.69 -4.13
C ARG A 424 25.37 15.89 -3.19
N ALA A 425 24.26 16.63 -3.27
CA ALA A 425 24.01 17.78 -2.41
C ALA A 425 23.57 17.35 -1.00
N ASP A 426 24.11 18.00 0.03
CA ASP A 426 23.67 17.80 1.42
C ASP A 426 22.61 18.84 1.79
N ASP A 427 21.40 18.69 1.22
CA ASP A 427 20.25 19.59 1.48
C ASP A 427 19.39 19.11 2.66
N ARG A 428 20.00 18.47 3.67
CA ARG A 428 19.27 17.86 4.80
C ARG A 428 18.64 18.93 5.70
N PRO A 429 17.33 18.82 6.03
CA PRO A 429 16.72 19.67 7.05
C PRO A 429 17.33 19.45 8.44
N GLU A 430 17.52 20.55 9.19
CA GLU A 430 18.11 20.57 10.52
C GLU A 430 17.13 21.09 11.58
N PHE A 431 16.58 20.15 12.35
CA PHE A 431 15.53 20.38 13.36
C PHE A 431 16.03 20.42 14.81
N SER A 432 17.33 20.18 15.03
CA SER A 432 17.95 20.19 16.36
C SER A 432 18.71 21.50 16.62
N PRO A 433 18.80 21.95 17.88
CA PRO A 433 19.72 23.02 18.27
C PRO A 433 21.14 22.73 17.80
N ARG A 434 21.85 23.76 17.32
CA ARG A 434 23.22 23.62 16.82
C ARG A 434 24.21 24.29 17.74
N GLN A 435 25.35 23.63 17.94
CA GLN A 435 26.48 24.25 18.62
C GLN A 435 27.23 25.16 17.65
N CYS A 436 27.60 26.34 18.14
CA CYS A 436 28.36 27.35 17.41
C CYS A 436 29.85 27.20 17.70
N ALA A 437 30.69 27.81 16.87
CA ALA A 437 32.15 27.76 17.01
C ALA A 437 32.65 28.30 18.37
N ASP A 438 31.89 29.20 18.99
CA ASP A 438 32.16 29.77 20.32
C ASP A 438 31.68 28.88 21.48
N GLY A 439 31.16 27.68 21.19
CA GLY A 439 30.61 26.74 22.16
C GLY A 439 29.17 27.01 22.59
N SER A 440 28.59 28.16 22.22
CA SER A 440 27.19 28.49 22.48
C SER A 440 26.24 27.69 21.60
N TRP A 441 24.97 27.62 21.98
CA TRP A 441 23.92 26.92 21.23
C TRP A 441 22.95 27.91 20.58
N ARG A 442 22.44 27.55 19.41
CA ARG A 442 21.35 28.26 18.73
C ARG A 442 20.17 27.34 18.52
N ALA A 443 19.00 27.95 18.34
CA ALA A 443 17.81 27.25 17.86
C ALA A 443 18.09 26.55 16.53
N ALA A 444 17.30 25.49 16.26
CA ALA A 444 17.31 24.81 14.97
C ALA A 444 17.08 25.81 13.83
N THR A 445 17.69 25.59 12.66
CA THR A 445 17.43 26.53 11.55
C THR A 445 16.13 26.22 10.84
N ASN A 446 15.67 24.96 10.83
CA ASN A 446 14.36 24.62 10.30
C ASN A 446 13.30 24.61 11.42
N LEU A 447 13.17 25.75 12.11
CA LEU A 447 12.19 25.93 13.18
C LEU A 447 10.78 26.22 12.66
N SER A 448 10.68 27.04 11.61
CA SER A 448 9.49 27.26 10.79
C SER A 448 9.90 27.23 9.32
N THR A 449 9.52 26.20 8.57
CA THR A 449 9.98 26.03 7.18
C THR A 449 8.93 25.40 6.28
N ILE A 450 8.69 26.05 5.13
CA ILE A 450 7.96 25.52 3.99
C ILE A 450 8.98 24.85 3.06
N PHE A 451 8.95 23.53 3.01
CA PHE A 451 9.77 22.73 2.12
C PHE A 451 9.06 22.54 0.78
N VAL A 452 9.76 22.80 -0.32
CA VAL A 452 9.28 22.48 -1.66
C VAL A 452 10.17 21.40 -2.25
N SER A 453 9.59 20.24 -2.57
CA SER A 453 10.37 19.10 -3.07
C SER A 453 9.49 18.02 -3.71
N GLY A 454 10.12 17.20 -4.56
CA GLY A 454 9.50 16.05 -5.21
C GLY A 454 10.07 14.71 -4.74
N ASN A 455 10.79 14.01 -5.62
CA ASN A 455 11.26 12.63 -5.42
C ASN A 455 12.33 12.44 -4.32
N VAL A 456 12.87 13.51 -3.74
CA VAL A 456 13.86 13.39 -2.65
C VAL A 456 13.18 13.16 -1.32
N MET A 457 12.07 13.85 -1.08
CA MET A 457 11.28 13.66 0.12
C MET A 457 10.60 12.29 0.17
N SER A 458 10.45 11.59 -0.96
CA SER A 458 9.92 10.22 -0.94
C SER A 458 10.87 9.18 -0.34
N ARG A 459 12.15 9.48 -0.05
CA ARG A 459 13.10 8.46 0.46
C ARG A 459 13.76 8.82 1.79
N GLY A 460 13.32 8.23 2.90
CA GLY A 460 13.98 8.23 4.23
C GLY A 460 14.08 9.54 5.02
N LEU A 461 13.97 10.71 4.40
CA LEU A 461 14.08 12.00 5.09
C LEU A 461 12.84 12.27 5.98
N THR A 462 13.09 12.60 7.24
CA THR A 462 12.05 12.89 8.24
C THR A 462 11.83 14.40 8.31
N LEU A 463 10.59 14.86 8.20
CA LEU A 463 10.21 16.25 8.44
C LEU A 463 9.61 16.37 9.84
N GLU A 464 10.28 17.09 10.74
CA GLU A 464 9.78 17.29 12.10
C GLU A 464 8.67 18.34 12.12
N GLY A 465 7.63 18.04 12.91
CA GLY A 465 6.50 18.94 13.11
C GLY A 465 5.74 19.32 11.83
N LEU A 466 5.66 18.41 10.87
CA LEU A 466 4.91 18.60 9.63
C LEU A 466 3.41 18.75 9.95
N THR A 467 2.91 19.97 9.83
CA THR A 467 1.49 20.29 10.04
C THR A 467 0.73 20.34 8.72
N THR A 468 1.34 20.83 7.64
CA THR A 468 0.60 21.02 6.38
C THR A 468 1.35 20.38 5.22
N THR A 469 0.64 19.59 4.41
CA THR A 469 1.16 19.04 3.16
C THR A 469 0.24 19.43 2.02
N LEU A 470 0.77 20.10 1.00
CA LEU A 470 0.11 20.31 -0.28
C LEU A 470 0.71 19.35 -1.31
N PHE A 471 -0.11 18.45 -1.84
CA PHE A 471 0.30 17.44 -2.81
C PHE A 471 -0.50 17.64 -4.10
N THR A 472 0.12 18.27 -5.11
CA THR A 472 -0.54 18.58 -6.39
C THR A 472 -0.11 17.65 -7.52
N ARG A 473 0.93 16.84 -7.30
CA ARG A 473 1.40 15.87 -8.26
C ARG A 473 0.35 14.79 -8.52
N SER A 474 0.19 14.41 -9.79
CA SER A 474 -0.46 13.16 -10.20
C SER A 474 0.55 12.20 -10.83
N ALA A 475 0.19 10.92 -10.92
CA ALA A 475 0.97 9.93 -11.63
C ALA A 475 0.05 9.14 -12.57
N SER A 476 0.42 9.04 -13.85
CA SER A 476 -0.35 8.28 -14.84
C SER A 476 -0.39 6.77 -14.54
N THR A 477 0.63 6.25 -13.85
CA THR A 477 0.68 4.88 -13.35
C THR A 477 1.16 4.90 -11.91
N PRO A 478 0.27 5.13 -10.94
CA PRO A 478 0.67 5.28 -9.56
C PRO A 478 1.12 3.92 -8.99
N LEU A 479 2.27 3.93 -8.31
CA LEU A 479 2.90 2.75 -7.71
C LEU A 479 2.72 2.82 -6.18
N ALA A 480 2.16 1.78 -5.57
CA ALA A 480 1.83 1.78 -4.15
C ALA A 480 3.07 2.01 -3.27
N ASP A 481 4.16 1.30 -3.53
CA ASP A 481 5.42 1.46 -2.81
C ASP A 481 5.94 2.91 -2.81
N THR A 482 5.92 3.56 -3.97
CA THR A 482 6.41 4.93 -4.13
C THR A 482 5.48 5.94 -3.46
N GLN A 483 4.17 5.77 -3.64
CA GLN A 483 3.15 6.68 -3.11
C GLN A 483 3.02 6.56 -1.58
N MET A 484 3.11 5.35 -1.03
CA MET A 484 3.13 5.15 0.43
C MET A 484 4.31 5.87 1.08
N GLN A 485 5.49 5.81 0.48
CA GLN A 485 6.67 6.50 1.00
C GLN A 485 6.55 8.04 0.96
N MET A 486 5.64 8.59 0.15
CA MET A 486 5.37 10.04 0.09
C MET A 486 4.45 10.54 1.20
N GLN A 487 3.77 9.65 1.95
CA GLN A 487 2.84 10.00 3.02
C GLN A 487 3.58 10.41 4.31
N ARG A 488 4.37 11.49 4.21
CA ARG A 488 5.24 12.01 5.27
C ARG A 488 4.51 12.68 6.42
N TRP A 489 3.21 12.92 6.26
CA TRP A 489 2.32 13.40 7.32
C TRP A 489 2.05 12.34 8.39
N PHE A 490 2.34 11.07 8.13
CA PHE A 490 2.32 10.05 9.18
C PHE A 490 3.50 10.18 10.12
N GLY A 491 3.30 9.92 11.42
CA GLY A 491 4.35 10.07 12.42
C GLY A 491 3.80 10.12 13.84
N TYR A 492 4.64 10.48 14.81
CA TYR A 492 4.19 10.83 16.15
C TYR A 492 3.66 12.26 16.16
N ARG A 493 2.40 12.45 15.73
CA ARG A 493 1.75 13.78 15.64
C ARG A 493 0.67 14.00 16.67
N GLY A 494 0.53 13.11 17.65
CA GLY A 494 -0.54 13.19 18.64
C GLY A 494 -0.80 14.57 19.21
N THR A 495 0.25 15.30 19.59
CA THR A 495 0.15 16.65 20.18
C THR A 495 -0.34 17.75 19.22
N ILE A 496 -0.30 17.50 17.92
CA ILE A 496 -0.63 18.47 16.87
C ILE A 496 -1.56 17.91 15.79
N ILE A 497 -2.13 16.71 15.98
CA ILE A 497 -2.91 16.02 14.93
C ILE A 497 -4.13 16.84 14.49
N ASP A 498 -4.71 17.62 15.40
CA ASP A 498 -5.80 18.54 15.11
C ASP A 498 -5.39 19.68 14.17
N LEU A 499 -4.10 20.03 14.16
CA LEU A 499 -3.49 21.06 13.31
C LEU A 499 -2.90 20.48 12.01
N CYS A 500 -3.05 19.17 11.76
CA CYS A 500 -2.52 18.53 10.56
C CYS A 500 -3.47 18.67 9.35
N ARG A 501 -2.95 19.01 8.18
CA ARG A 501 -3.68 19.11 6.90
C ARG A 501 -2.91 18.47 5.75
N VAL A 502 -3.63 17.72 4.93
CA VAL A 502 -3.17 17.14 3.67
C VAL A 502 -4.13 17.64 2.58
N LEU A 503 -3.65 18.57 1.76
CA LEU A 503 -4.40 19.16 0.66
C LEU A 503 -4.00 18.46 -0.64
N THR A 504 -4.93 17.77 -1.28
CA THR A 504 -4.71 17.06 -2.55
C THR A 504 -6.05 16.79 -3.26
N THR A 505 -6.05 16.20 -4.45
CA THR A 505 -7.30 15.88 -5.16
C THR A 505 -8.06 14.73 -4.50
N ARG A 506 -9.37 14.66 -4.70
CA ARG A 506 -10.22 13.56 -4.21
C ARG A 506 -9.68 12.20 -4.64
N ASP A 507 -9.35 12.05 -5.92
CA ASP A 507 -8.81 10.81 -6.48
C ASP A 507 -7.53 10.37 -5.75
N GLN A 508 -6.67 11.31 -5.37
CA GLN A 508 -5.43 11.03 -4.66
C GLN A 508 -5.68 10.65 -3.19
N ILE A 509 -6.68 11.24 -2.53
CA ILE A 509 -7.13 10.83 -1.19
C ILE A 509 -7.66 9.39 -1.22
N ASP A 510 -8.51 9.06 -2.20
CA ASP A 510 -9.07 7.73 -2.38
C ASP A 510 -7.96 6.71 -2.65
N LEU A 511 -6.99 7.09 -3.47
CA LEU A 511 -5.81 6.28 -3.76
C LEU A 511 -4.96 6.00 -2.51
N PHE A 512 -4.67 7.02 -1.68
CA PHE A 512 -3.95 6.83 -0.42
C PHE A 512 -4.72 5.97 0.58
N THR A 513 -6.03 6.11 0.62
CA THR A 513 -6.93 5.28 1.43
C THR A 513 -6.85 3.81 0.99
N HIS A 514 -6.89 3.54 -0.32
CA HIS A 514 -6.74 2.19 -0.85
C HIS A 514 -5.36 1.58 -0.55
N TYR A 515 -4.28 2.38 -0.61
CA TYR A 515 -2.95 1.89 -0.21
C TYR A 515 -2.89 1.49 1.25
N HIS A 516 -3.50 2.29 2.13
CA HIS A 516 -3.55 1.99 3.56
C HIS A 516 -4.30 0.68 3.83
N GLU A 517 -5.43 0.45 3.16
CA GLU A 517 -6.19 -0.80 3.29
C GLU A 517 -5.39 -2.03 2.85
N ASN A 518 -4.68 -1.93 1.72
CA ASN A 518 -3.85 -3.02 1.22
C ASN A 518 -2.65 -3.29 2.15
N ASP A 519 -2.07 -2.25 2.75
CA ASP A 519 -0.97 -2.39 3.71
C ASP A 519 -1.43 -2.99 5.05
N GLU A 520 -2.59 -2.59 5.57
CA GLU A 520 -3.21 -3.21 6.76
C GLU A 520 -3.53 -4.68 6.50
N ALA A 521 -4.10 -5.00 5.34
CA ALA A 521 -4.37 -6.36 4.89
C ALA A 521 -3.09 -7.22 4.93
N LEU A 522 -2.02 -6.73 4.32
CA LEU A 522 -0.71 -7.38 4.32
C LEU A 522 -0.13 -7.53 5.73
N ARG A 523 -0.20 -6.49 6.57
CA ARG A 523 0.29 -6.54 7.96
C ARG A 523 -0.45 -7.57 8.80
N ARG A 524 -1.77 -7.72 8.62
CA ARG A 524 -2.57 -8.74 9.33
C ARG A 524 -2.18 -10.15 8.93
N ASP A 525 -2.00 -10.42 7.64
CA ASP A 525 -1.57 -11.74 7.16
C ASP A 525 -0.21 -12.13 7.77
N VAL A 526 0.74 -11.18 7.78
CA VAL A 526 2.05 -11.38 8.42
C VAL A 526 1.91 -11.66 9.92
N LEU A 527 1.15 -10.83 10.65
CA LEU A 527 0.97 -10.99 12.10
C LEU A 527 0.34 -12.34 12.47
N LYS A 528 -0.62 -12.81 11.69
CA LYS A 528 -1.27 -14.11 11.91
C LYS A 528 -0.28 -15.26 11.70
N ALA A 529 0.53 -15.21 10.65
CA ALA A 529 1.52 -16.24 10.38
C ALA A 529 2.67 -16.27 11.40
N MET A 530 3.03 -15.13 12.00
CA MET A 530 4.04 -15.09 13.09
C MET A 530 3.68 -16.01 14.27
N GLY A 531 2.40 -16.37 14.46
CA GLY A 531 1.97 -17.34 15.46
C GLY A 531 2.22 -18.82 15.11
N SER A 532 2.47 -19.15 13.84
CA SER A 532 2.58 -20.53 13.33
C SER A 532 4.01 -21.07 13.23
N GLY A 533 5.03 -20.22 13.38
CA GLY A 533 6.45 -20.63 13.33
C GLY A 533 7.04 -20.83 11.92
N ALA A 534 6.27 -20.59 10.85
CA ALA A 534 6.75 -20.60 9.47
C ALA A 534 6.72 -19.19 8.85
N ALA A 535 7.57 -18.94 7.83
CA ALA A 535 7.54 -17.69 7.10
C ALA A 535 6.23 -17.56 6.28
N PRO A 536 5.46 -16.47 6.44
CA PRO A 536 4.28 -16.24 5.61
C PRO A 536 4.64 -16.01 4.14
N THR A 537 3.75 -16.45 3.27
CA THR A 537 3.66 -16.07 1.86
C THR A 537 2.43 -15.18 1.66
N PRO A 538 2.47 -13.92 2.14
CA PRO A 538 1.28 -13.09 2.14
C PRO A 538 0.85 -12.74 0.71
N VAL A 539 -0.45 -12.50 0.54
CA VAL A 539 -0.99 -12.05 -0.74
C VAL A 539 -0.73 -10.56 -0.89
N ILE A 540 -0.05 -10.18 -1.98
CA ILE A 540 0.17 -8.77 -2.29
C ILE A 540 -1.01 -8.26 -3.10
N LEU A 541 -1.74 -7.31 -2.51
CA LEU A 541 -2.88 -6.66 -3.15
C LEU A 541 -2.43 -5.42 -3.93
N GLN A 542 -3.08 -5.20 -5.08
CA GLN A 542 -2.99 -3.97 -5.86
C GLN A 542 -4.40 -3.45 -6.14
N GLY A 543 -4.49 -2.25 -6.72
CA GLY A 543 -5.75 -1.65 -7.12
C GLY A 543 -6.01 -1.81 -8.61
N ARG A 544 -7.22 -1.49 -9.05
CA ARG A 544 -7.52 -1.34 -10.48
C ARG A 544 -6.82 -0.10 -11.07
N ALA A 545 -6.67 0.95 -10.26
CA ALA A 545 -6.06 2.22 -10.66
C ALA A 545 -4.56 2.34 -10.33
N PHE A 546 -3.95 1.33 -9.71
CA PHE A 546 -2.54 1.38 -9.30
C PHE A 546 -1.87 0.02 -9.32
N LYS A 547 -0.54 0.01 -9.43
CA LYS A 547 0.27 -1.22 -9.31
C LYS A 547 0.88 -1.32 -7.90
N ALA A 548 1.04 -2.54 -7.39
CA ALA A 548 1.67 -2.77 -6.08
C ALA A 548 3.12 -2.24 -6.04
N THR A 549 3.87 -2.41 -7.12
CA THR A 549 5.24 -1.90 -7.27
C THR A 549 5.62 -1.79 -8.73
N GLY A 550 6.54 -0.89 -9.06
CA GLY A 550 7.20 -0.83 -10.38
C GLY A 550 8.53 -1.57 -10.42
N LYS A 551 8.93 -2.23 -9.33
CA LYS A 551 10.26 -2.84 -9.18
C LYS A 551 10.34 -4.27 -9.72
N ILE A 552 9.19 -4.89 -9.95
CA ILE A 552 9.02 -6.20 -10.58
C ILE A 552 8.31 -5.97 -11.92
N ALA A 553 8.92 -6.39 -13.02
CA ALA A 553 8.29 -6.32 -14.33
C ALA A 553 7.23 -7.41 -14.52
N ASN A 554 6.38 -7.22 -15.52
CA ASN A 554 5.31 -8.14 -15.93
C ASN A 554 4.34 -8.54 -14.81
N LEU A 555 4.13 -7.68 -13.79
CA LEU A 555 3.11 -7.93 -12.77
C LEU A 555 1.72 -8.06 -13.39
N GLN A 556 1.07 -9.19 -13.15
CA GLN A 556 -0.28 -9.49 -13.59
C GLN A 556 -1.29 -9.16 -12.47
N ALA A 557 -2.43 -8.61 -12.88
CA ALA A 557 -3.58 -8.35 -12.03
C ALA A 557 -4.51 -9.56 -12.02
N GLU A 558 -4.73 -10.15 -10.85
CA GLU A 558 -5.58 -11.33 -10.70
C GLU A 558 -6.76 -11.00 -9.76
N PRO A 559 -7.91 -10.54 -10.31
CA PRO A 559 -9.08 -10.20 -9.50
C PRO A 559 -9.75 -11.45 -8.93
N LEU A 560 -10.46 -11.30 -7.80
CA LEU A 560 -11.40 -12.33 -7.32
C LEU A 560 -12.69 -12.32 -8.11
N PHE A 561 -13.13 -11.13 -8.51
CA PHE A 561 -14.30 -10.97 -9.33
C PHE A 561 -14.08 -11.64 -10.70
N PRO A 562 -14.85 -12.68 -11.06
CA PRO A 562 -14.70 -13.37 -12.34
C PRO A 562 -15.12 -12.50 -13.53
N GLY A 563 -15.79 -11.38 -13.25
CA GLY A 563 -16.32 -10.43 -14.21
C GLY A 563 -17.84 -10.31 -14.07
N PRO A 564 -18.46 -9.35 -14.76
CA PRO A 564 -19.91 -9.13 -14.69
C PRO A 564 -20.72 -10.16 -15.47
N LYS A 565 -20.05 -10.92 -16.37
CA LYS A 565 -20.67 -11.84 -17.32
C LYS A 565 -19.82 -13.10 -17.60
N PRO A 566 -19.24 -13.77 -16.59
CA PRO A 566 -18.47 -14.99 -16.84
C PRO A 566 -19.31 -16.01 -17.61
N PHE A 567 -18.66 -16.70 -18.53
CA PHE A 567 -19.29 -17.69 -19.40
C PHE A 567 -18.41 -18.93 -19.46
N VAL A 568 -18.93 -20.06 -18.97
CA VAL A 568 -18.23 -21.34 -19.04
C VAL A 568 -18.41 -21.88 -20.44
N ARG A 569 -17.43 -21.60 -21.31
CA ARG A 569 -17.42 -22.05 -22.71
C ARG A 569 -17.12 -23.54 -22.86
N HIS A 570 -16.39 -24.09 -21.90
CA HIS A 570 -16.04 -25.50 -21.85
C HIS A 570 -17.26 -26.36 -21.52
N MET A 571 -17.45 -27.43 -22.26
CA MET A 571 -18.55 -28.39 -22.17
C MET A 571 -17.98 -29.80 -22.28
N ASN A 572 -18.73 -30.80 -21.84
CA ASN A 572 -18.41 -32.18 -22.14
C ASN A 572 -18.53 -32.49 -23.64
N PRO A 573 -17.84 -33.52 -24.14
CA PRO A 573 -18.05 -34.02 -25.49
C PRO A 573 -19.51 -34.37 -25.76
N ALA A 574 -19.92 -34.26 -27.02
CA ALA A 574 -21.28 -34.62 -27.43
C ALA A 574 -21.60 -36.08 -27.05
N GLY A 575 -22.72 -36.31 -26.36
CA GLY A 575 -23.11 -37.64 -25.86
C GLY A 575 -22.54 -38.02 -24.48
N SER A 576 -21.65 -37.21 -23.90
CA SER A 576 -21.04 -37.46 -22.59
C SER A 576 -21.59 -36.58 -21.46
N ASP A 577 -22.58 -35.73 -21.72
CA ASP A 577 -23.02 -34.69 -20.79
C ASP A 577 -24.24 -35.07 -19.93
N GLY A 578 -24.43 -36.38 -19.69
CA GLY A 578 -25.62 -36.93 -19.02
C GLY A 578 -25.89 -36.30 -17.65
N ASP A 579 -24.87 -36.21 -16.78
CA ASP A 579 -25.00 -35.66 -15.43
C ASP A 579 -25.52 -34.21 -15.44
N ASN A 580 -25.03 -33.38 -16.35
CA ASN A 580 -25.47 -31.97 -16.44
C ASN A 580 -26.87 -31.85 -17.05
N LEU A 581 -27.22 -32.71 -18.02
CA LEU A 581 -28.58 -32.77 -18.57
C LEU A 581 -29.60 -33.21 -17.50
N GLU A 582 -29.25 -34.19 -16.66
CA GLU A 582 -30.08 -34.62 -15.52
C GLU A 582 -30.21 -33.52 -14.47
N LEU A 583 -29.11 -32.84 -14.13
CA LEU A 583 -29.12 -31.69 -13.23
C LEU A 583 -30.10 -30.61 -13.74
N VAL A 584 -29.96 -30.17 -15.00
CA VAL A 584 -30.85 -29.16 -15.59
C VAL A 584 -32.29 -29.67 -15.64
N ALA A 585 -32.53 -30.94 -15.99
CA ALA A 585 -33.87 -31.51 -15.99
C ALA A 585 -34.53 -31.44 -14.60
N SER A 586 -33.77 -31.79 -13.54
CA SER A 586 -34.25 -31.75 -12.15
C SER A 586 -34.56 -30.33 -11.66
N VAL A 587 -33.77 -29.33 -12.08
CA VAL A 587 -34.00 -27.93 -11.71
C VAL A 587 -35.31 -27.40 -12.31
N PHE A 588 -35.69 -27.88 -13.51
CA PHE A 588 -36.87 -27.41 -14.25
C PHE A 588 -38.04 -28.40 -14.29
N SER A 589 -38.02 -29.46 -13.47
CA SER A 589 -39.08 -30.49 -13.44
C SER A 589 -40.32 -30.07 -12.65
N ASP A 590 -40.19 -29.10 -11.75
CA ASP A 590 -41.23 -28.73 -10.78
C ASP A 590 -42.25 -27.70 -11.33
N ASP A 591 -43.38 -27.53 -10.63
CA ASP A 591 -44.43 -26.56 -10.98
C ASP A 591 -43.98 -25.09 -10.85
N GLY A 592 -42.84 -24.83 -10.20
CA GLY A 592 -42.25 -23.51 -9.96
C GLY A 592 -41.50 -22.91 -11.15
N VAL A 593 -41.93 -23.15 -12.39
CA VAL A 593 -41.25 -22.74 -13.62
C VAL A 593 -42.18 -21.91 -14.52
N ILE A 594 -41.66 -20.80 -15.05
CA ILE A 594 -42.35 -19.94 -16.01
C ILE A 594 -41.72 -20.02 -17.41
N ALA A 595 -42.57 -20.00 -18.44
CA ALA A 595 -42.14 -19.97 -19.82
C ALA A 595 -41.72 -18.55 -20.22
N VAL A 596 -40.54 -18.41 -20.85
CA VAL A 596 -40.05 -17.11 -21.31
C VAL A 596 -40.54 -16.84 -22.73
N PRO A 597 -41.28 -15.76 -23.00
CA PRO A 597 -41.87 -15.51 -24.31
C PRO A 597 -40.81 -15.11 -25.36
N SER A 598 -41.11 -15.37 -26.63
CA SER A 598 -40.39 -14.84 -27.80
C SER A 598 -41.37 -14.54 -28.93
N GLY A 599 -40.97 -13.69 -29.88
CA GLY A 599 -41.81 -13.36 -31.06
C GLY A 599 -42.16 -14.54 -31.97
N SER A 600 -41.53 -15.72 -31.80
CA SER A 600 -41.76 -16.93 -32.61
C SER A 600 -42.13 -18.16 -31.77
N GLY A 601 -42.58 -17.97 -30.52
CA GLY A 601 -42.89 -19.06 -29.58
C GLY A 601 -42.19 -18.88 -28.23
N GLN A 602 -41.65 -19.94 -27.65
CA GLN A 602 -41.01 -19.90 -26.34
C GLN A 602 -39.48 -19.82 -26.44
N ARG A 603 -38.87 -18.90 -25.69
CA ARG A 603 -37.42 -18.66 -25.64
C ARG A 603 -36.68 -19.64 -24.71
N GLY A 604 -37.39 -20.21 -23.74
CA GLY A 604 -36.83 -21.10 -22.72
C GLY A 604 -37.71 -21.14 -21.48
N LEU A 605 -37.10 -21.50 -20.35
CA LEU A 605 -37.75 -21.60 -19.03
C LEU A 605 -36.97 -20.78 -18.00
N LEU A 606 -37.67 -20.20 -17.03
CA LEU A 606 -37.09 -19.53 -15.87
C LEU A 606 -37.74 -20.09 -14.60
N LEU A 607 -36.97 -20.23 -13.52
CA LEU A 607 -37.56 -20.46 -12.20
C LEU A 607 -38.42 -19.27 -11.78
N SER A 608 -39.52 -19.56 -11.07
CA SER A 608 -40.44 -18.57 -10.53
C SER A 608 -39.90 -17.81 -9.32
N GLU A 609 -38.89 -18.36 -8.65
CA GLU A 609 -38.17 -17.72 -7.56
C GLU A 609 -36.66 -17.68 -7.85
N ALA A 610 -36.02 -16.58 -7.46
CA ALA A 610 -34.57 -16.44 -7.54
C ALA A 610 -33.89 -17.17 -6.37
N LEU A 611 -32.73 -17.76 -6.62
CA LEU A 611 -31.89 -18.43 -5.62
C LEU A 611 -31.13 -17.43 -4.75
N SER A 612 -30.79 -17.83 -3.53
CA SER A 612 -29.80 -17.09 -2.74
C SER A 612 -28.39 -17.23 -3.33
N LEU A 613 -27.42 -16.45 -2.86
CA LEU A 613 -26.01 -16.60 -3.28
C LEU A 613 -25.45 -18.00 -3.02
N THR A 614 -25.82 -18.62 -1.89
CA THR A 614 -25.32 -19.95 -1.52
C THR A 614 -25.96 -21.03 -2.38
N ASP A 615 -27.28 -20.96 -2.61
CA ASP A 615 -27.97 -21.95 -3.45
C ASP A 615 -27.52 -21.84 -4.92
N ALA A 616 -27.27 -20.61 -5.39
CA ALA A 616 -26.70 -20.37 -6.71
C ALA A 616 -25.29 -20.95 -6.86
N ALA A 617 -24.45 -20.85 -5.81
CA ALA A 617 -23.14 -21.47 -5.77
C ALA A 617 -23.22 -23.01 -5.78
N GLU A 618 -24.15 -23.59 -5.02
CA GLU A 618 -24.41 -25.04 -4.97
C GLU A 618 -24.91 -25.60 -6.32
N LEU A 619 -25.71 -24.82 -7.05
CA LEU A 619 -26.12 -25.18 -8.40
C LEU A 619 -24.92 -25.22 -9.37
N LEU A 620 -24.06 -24.20 -9.34
CA LEU A 620 -22.89 -24.11 -10.23
C LEU A 620 -21.86 -25.21 -9.95
N GLU A 621 -21.62 -25.57 -8.68
CA GLU A 621 -20.68 -26.64 -8.34
C GLU A 621 -21.22 -28.05 -8.58
N SER A 622 -22.52 -28.19 -8.79
CA SER A 622 -23.15 -29.47 -9.13
C SER A 622 -22.87 -29.87 -10.59
N LEU A 623 -22.38 -28.95 -11.43
CA LEU A 623 -21.93 -29.25 -12.78
C LEU A 623 -20.75 -30.23 -12.76
N ARG A 624 -20.71 -31.13 -13.75
CA ARG A 624 -19.68 -32.16 -13.92
C ARG A 624 -19.03 -32.05 -15.28
N TYR A 625 -17.72 -32.20 -15.33
CA TYR A 625 -16.94 -32.20 -16.56
C TYR A 625 -16.00 -33.41 -16.58
N GLU A 626 -15.90 -34.10 -17.72
CA GLU A 626 -15.06 -35.29 -17.88
C GLU A 626 -13.57 -35.01 -17.62
N ASP A 627 -13.11 -33.82 -17.98
CA ASP A 627 -11.71 -33.40 -17.96
C ASP A 627 -11.48 -32.13 -17.12
N HIS A 628 -12.49 -31.61 -16.38
CA HIS A 628 -12.33 -30.44 -15.51
C HIS A 628 -12.91 -30.66 -14.11
N GLY A 629 -12.01 -30.61 -13.13
CA GLY A 629 -12.30 -30.76 -11.71
C GLY A 629 -10.98 -30.81 -10.96
N PRO A 630 -10.33 -29.68 -10.69
CA PRO A 630 -8.97 -29.67 -10.17
C PRO A 630 -8.89 -30.16 -8.71
N GLY A 631 -10.03 -30.26 -8.02
CA GLY A 631 -10.13 -30.83 -6.68
C GLY A 631 -9.63 -29.91 -5.55
N PRO A 632 -9.68 -30.41 -4.30
CA PRO A 632 -9.43 -29.61 -3.10
C PRO A 632 -7.95 -29.24 -2.85
N ASP A 633 -7.03 -29.91 -3.54
CA ASP A 633 -5.58 -29.68 -3.43
C ASP A 633 -5.01 -28.83 -4.57
N SER A 634 -5.90 -28.27 -5.41
CA SER A 634 -5.53 -27.41 -6.52
C SER A 634 -4.98 -26.05 -6.09
N GLY A 635 -4.30 -25.37 -7.02
CA GLY A 635 -3.85 -24.00 -6.84
C GLY A 635 -5.01 -23.02 -6.56
N GLU A 636 -6.14 -23.19 -7.24
CA GLU A 636 -7.35 -22.40 -6.97
C GLU A 636 -7.93 -22.68 -5.58
N ALA A 637 -8.00 -23.94 -5.14
CA ALA A 637 -8.42 -24.25 -3.78
C ALA A 637 -7.49 -23.63 -2.71
N ALA A 638 -6.17 -23.65 -2.95
CA ALA A 638 -5.21 -22.96 -2.09
C ALA A 638 -5.43 -21.43 -2.08
N ARG A 639 -5.68 -20.82 -3.25
CA ARG A 639 -6.00 -19.40 -3.39
C ARG A 639 -7.25 -19.02 -2.57
N TRP A 640 -8.35 -19.73 -2.74
CA TRP A 640 -9.60 -19.44 -2.03
C TRP A 640 -9.53 -19.76 -0.52
N ARG A 641 -8.69 -20.70 -0.08
CA ARG A 641 -8.36 -20.87 1.35
C ARG A 641 -7.64 -19.64 1.90
N SER A 642 -6.68 -19.07 1.15
CA SER A 642 -6.02 -17.83 1.52
C SER A 642 -7.01 -16.65 1.60
N VAL A 643 -7.93 -16.54 0.65
CA VAL A 643 -9.01 -15.53 0.66
C VAL A 643 -9.92 -15.67 1.87
N ALA A 644 -10.39 -16.90 2.17
CA ALA A 644 -11.22 -17.17 3.34
C ALA A 644 -10.52 -16.80 4.65
N HIS A 645 -9.24 -17.15 4.75
CA HIS A 645 -8.39 -16.84 5.88
C HIS A 645 -8.20 -15.33 6.06
N HIS A 646 -7.97 -14.61 4.95
CA HIS A 646 -7.84 -13.15 4.92
C HIS A 646 -9.14 -12.46 5.34
N ALA A 647 -10.28 -12.97 4.85
CA ALA A 647 -11.62 -12.51 5.23
C ALA A 647 -12.06 -12.92 6.65
N GLN A 648 -11.21 -13.65 7.38
CA GLN A 648 -11.48 -14.15 8.73
C GLN A 648 -12.81 -14.89 8.84
N ILE A 649 -13.12 -15.70 7.82
CA ILE A 649 -14.30 -16.55 7.84
C ILE A 649 -14.07 -17.66 8.89
N PRO A 650 -14.96 -17.83 9.89
CA PRO A 650 -14.81 -18.87 10.92
C PRO A 650 -14.86 -20.29 10.35
N ASP A 651 -14.11 -21.22 10.93
CA ASP A 651 -14.00 -22.62 10.46
C ASP A 651 -15.33 -23.42 10.42
N GLY A 652 -16.42 -22.87 11.00
CA GLY A 652 -17.77 -23.44 10.96
C GLY A 652 -18.78 -22.68 10.10
N ASP A 653 -18.34 -21.67 9.33
CA ASP A 653 -19.23 -20.94 8.42
C ASP A 653 -19.70 -21.86 7.29
N PRO A 654 -21.00 -21.90 6.95
CA PRO A 654 -21.53 -22.78 5.90
C PRO A 654 -20.95 -22.49 4.51
N CYS A 655 -20.36 -21.31 4.30
CA CYS A 655 -19.68 -20.97 3.06
C CYS A 655 -18.30 -21.63 2.93
N LEU A 656 -17.74 -22.26 3.98
CA LEU A 656 -16.45 -22.95 3.90
C LEU A 656 -16.59 -24.43 3.48
N PRO A 657 -15.61 -24.99 2.75
CA PRO A 657 -14.58 -24.25 2.02
C PRO A 657 -15.24 -23.40 0.90
N LEU A 658 -14.69 -22.21 0.63
CA LEU A 658 -15.21 -21.31 -0.42
C LEU A 658 -15.19 -22.00 -1.79
N TYR A 659 -14.05 -22.59 -2.15
CA TYR A 659 -13.85 -23.32 -3.39
C TYR A 659 -14.15 -24.81 -3.19
N ARG A 660 -15.08 -25.33 -3.98
CA ARG A 660 -15.52 -26.72 -3.98
C ARG A 660 -15.54 -27.21 -5.42
N SER A 661 -14.81 -28.28 -5.68
CA SER A 661 -14.70 -28.91 -6.99
C SER A 661 -14.55 -30.42 -6.82
N PRO A 662 -15.11 -31.25 -7.73
CA PRO A 662 -14.72 -32.65 -7.84
C PRO A 662 -13.24 -32.78 -8.19
N LEU A 663 -12.67 -33.98 -7.98
CA LEU A 663 -11.31 -34.33 -8.37
C LEU A 663 -11.35 -35.17 -9.65
N VAL A 664 -10.81 -34.63 -10.73
CA VAL A 664 -10.67 -35.25 -12.05
C VAL A 664 -9.19 -35.38 -12.38
N ALA A 665 -8.74 -36.60 -12.69
CA ALA A 665 -7.34 -36.85 -13.02
C ALA A 665 -6.96 -36.15 -14.34
N GLY A 666 -5.85 -35.42 -14.35
CA GLY A 666 -5.43 -34.66 -15.52
C GLY A 666 -6.31 -33.44 -15.83
N SER A 667 -7.00 -32.90 -14.80
CA SER A 667 -7.91 -31.77 -14.93
C SER A 667 -7.31 -30.62 -15.74
N LEU A 668 -8.06 -30.16 -16.75
CA LEU A 668 -7.87 -28.92 -17.45
C LEU A 668 -8.01 -27.74 -16.46
N ASP A 669 -7.19 -26.70 -16.61
CA ASP A 669 -7.31 -25.47 -15.83
C ASP A 669 -8.15 -24.44 -16.60
N LEU A 670 -9.38 -24.20 -16.12
CA LEU A 670 -10.27 -23.18 -16.66
C LEU A 670 -10.14 -21.83 -15.94
N SER A 671 -9.31 -21.73 -14.89
CA SER A 671 -9.06 -20.52 -14.11
C SER A 671 -10.38 -19.81 -13.69
N LYS A 672 -10.52 -18.51 -13.99
CA LYS A 672 -11.69 -17.68 -13.66
C LYS A 672 -12.97 -18.07 -14.42
N ASP A 673 -12.83 -18.81 -15.54
CA ASP A 673 -13.96 -19.25 -16.36
C ASP A 673 -14.53 -20.58 -15.85
N SER A 674 -13.96 -21.15 -14.77
CA SER A 674 -14.50 -22.35 -14.10
C SER A 674 -15.79 -22.03 -13.34
N PRO A 675 -16.84 -22.88 -13.44
CA PRO A 675 -18.05 -22.71 -12.62
C PRO A 675 -17.76 -22.82 -11.13
N TYR A 676 -16.74 -23.61 -10.74
CA TYR A 676 -16.31 -23.76 -9.35
C TYR A 676 -15.70 -22.46 -8.81
N THR A 677 -14.99 -21.70 -9.65
CA THR A 677 -14.44 -20.39 -9.29
C THR A 677 -15.56 -19.34 -9.15
N VAL A 678 -16.54 -19.35 -10.05
CA VAL A 678 -17.73 -18.49 -9.94
C VAL A 678 -18.51 -18.80 -8.66
N ALA A 679 -18.74 -20.09 -8.35
CA ALA A 679 -19.38 -20.52 -7.11
C ALA A 679 -18.62 -20.03 -5.86
N ALA A 680 -17.28 -20.14 -5.86
CA ALA A 680 -16.45 -19.66 -4.76
C ALA A 680 -16.58 -18.15 -4.53
N TYR A 681 -16.70 -17.37 -5.61
CA TYR A 681 -16.96 -15.93 -5.53
C TYR A 681 -18.32 -15.61 -4.89
N LEU A 682 -19.39 -16.31 -5.28
CA LEU A 682 -20.72 -16.10 -4.70
C LEU A 682 -20.76 -16.44 -3.21
N ARG A 683 -20.05 -17.50 -2.79
CA ARG A 683 -19.88 -17.84 -1.37
C ARG A 683 -19.09 -16.79 -0.61
N LEU A 684 -18.02 -16.27 -1.19
CA LEU A 684 -17.28 -15.17 -0.60
C LEU A 684 -18.21 -13.98 -0.36
N TRP A 685 -18.98 -13.58 -1.38
CA TRP A 685 -19.93 -12.48 -1.25
C TRP A 685 -20.90 -12.72 -0.10
N SER A 686 -21.54 -13.89 -0.03
CA SER A 686 -22.44 -14.24 1.08
C SER A 686 -21.75 -14.14 2.44
N ALA A 687 -20.53 -14.69 2.55
CA ALA A 687 -19.77 -14.69 3.78
C ALA A 687 -19.32 -13.27 4.20
N VAL A 688 -18.94 -12.37 3.30
CA VAL A 688 -18.34 -11.08 3.73
C VAL A 688 -19.34 -9.94 3.92
N VAL A 689 -20.63 -10.13 3.58
CA VAL A 689 -21.70 -9.14 3.82
C VAL A 689 -21.74 -8.63 5.28
N PRO A 690 -21.76 -9.49 6.31
CA PRO A 690 -21.79 -9.02 7.70
C PRO A 690 -20.43 -8.64 8.28
N ARG A 691 -19.34 -8.69 7.49
CA ARG A 691 -17.95 -8.66 8.01
C ARG A 691 -17.17 -7.45 7.51
N THR A 692 -16.38 -6.81 8.36
CA THR A 692 -15.38 -5.82 7.93
C THR A 692 -14.12 -6.56 7.49
N VAL A 693 -13.81 -6.49 6.19
CA VAL A 693 -12.65 -7.16 5.60
C VAL A 693 -11.75 -6.10 4.98
N PRO A 694 -10.56 -5.83 5.55
CA PRO A 694 -9.59 -4.91 4.95
C PRO A 694 -9.14 -5.38 3.57
N GLY A 695 -8.77 -4.44 2.71
CA GLY A 695 -8.25 -4.75 1.36
C GLY A 695 -9.29 -5.26 0.36
N LEU A 696 -10.54 -5.54 0.78
CA LEU A 696 -11.65 -5.72 -0.16
C LEU A 696 -12.20 -4.36 -0.60
N LEU A 697 -12.45 -4.25 -1.90
CA LEU A 697 -13.14 -3.14 -2.55
C LEU A 697 -14.46 -3.64 -3.15
N THR A 698 -15.39 -2.74 -3.45
CA THR A 698 -16.57 -3.08 -4.23
C THR A 698 -16.24 -3.18 -5.73
N THR A 699 -17.02 -3.97 -6.47
CA THR A 699 -16.89 -4.08 -7.94
C THR A 699 -17.51 -2.90 -8.70
N ASP A 700 -17.93 -1.86 -8.00
CA ASP A 700 -18.50 -0.62 -8.57
C ASP A 700 -17.55 0.04 -9.59
N ASP A 701 -18.10 0.90 -10.47
CA ASP A 701 -17.29 1.68 -11.43
C ASP A 701 -16.29 2.59 -10.71
N SER A 702 -16.71 3.16 -9.58
CA SER A 702 -15.86 3.81 -8.59
C SER A 702 -15.79 2.90 -7.36
N PRO A 703 -14.76 2.02 -7.26
CA PRO A 703 -14.65 1.07 -6.16
C PRO A 703 -14.61 1.78 -4.81
N MET A 704 -15.40 1.30 -3.86
CA MET A 704 -15.39 1.75 -2.48
C MET A 704 -14.71 0.71 -1.60
N VAL A 705 -14.04 1.15 -0.53
CA VAL A 705 -13.55 0.22 0.49
C VAL A 705 -14.72 -0.55 1.11
N TRP A 706 -14.66 -1.88 1.09
CA TRP A 706 -15.75 -2.75 1.56
C TRP A 706 -16.15 -2.45 3.01
N SER A 707 -15.17 -2.16 3.86
CA SER A 707 -15.38 -1.85 5.27
C SER A 707 -15.98 -0.46 5.51
N LEU A 708 -15.91 0.46 4.54
CA LEU A 708 -16.55 1.78 4.60
C LEU A 708 -17.99 1.76 4.08
N VAL A 709 -18.41 0.68 3.41
CA VAL A 709 -19.81 0.51 3.02
C VAL A 709 -20.62 0.07 4.23
N GLU A 710 -21.63 0.88 4.58
CA GLU A 710 -22.57 0.59 5.66
C GLU A 710 -23.08 -0.87 5.61
N PRO A 711 -23.07 -1.62 6.72
CA PRO A 711 -23.49 -3.02 6.74
C PRO A 711 -24.89 -3.23 6.15
N THR A 712 -25.81 -2.31 6.40
CA THR A 712 -27.17 -2.35 5.86
C THR A 712 -27.20 -2.13 4.34
N ALA A 713 -26.30 -1.29 3.81
CA ALA A 713 -26.15 -1.09 2.37
C ALA A 713 -25.55 -2.33 1.70
N ARG A 714 -24.57 -3.00 2.33
CA ARG A 714 -24.02 -4.28 1.82
C ARG A 714 -25.07 -5.38 1.78
N ALA A 715 -25.91 -5.49 2.81
CA ALA A 715 -27.02 -6.44 2.82
C ALA A 715 -28.06 -6.14 1.73
N ARG A 716 -28.40 -4.87 1.49
CA ARG A 716 -29.31 -4.48 0.40
C ARG A 716 -28.73 -4.73 -1.00
N ARG A 717 -27.41 -4.67 -1.15
CA ARG A 717 -26.70 -4.96 -2.40
C ARG A 717 -26.49 -6.45 -2.66
N GLN A 718 -26.85 -7.33 -1.72
CA GLN A 718 -26.69 -8.78 -1.89
C GLN A 718 -27.70 -9.30 -2.94
N PRO A 719 -27.23 -9.81 -4.08
CA PRO A 719 -28.14 -10.19 -5.16
C PRO A 719 -28.77 -11.56 -4.90
N ARG A 720 -29.96 -11.77 -5.45
CA ARG A 720 -30.50 -13.12 -5.72
C ARG A 720 -30.20 -13.50 -7.17
N PHE A 721 -30.25 -14.78 -7.50
CA PHE A 721 -29.95 -15.27 -8.85
C PHE A 721 -31.17 -15.94 -9.47
N TRP A 722 -31.67 -15.35 -10.54
CA TRP A 722 -32.65 -16.01 -11.40
C TRP A 722 -31.96 -17.15 -12.15
N VAL A 723 -32.65 -18.27 -12.34
CA VAL A 723 -32.08 -19.43 -13.05
C VAL A 723 -32.96 -19.75 -14.24
N GLY A 724 -32.36 -19.85 -15.42
CA GLY A 724 -33.06 -20.15 -16.66
C GLY A 724 -32.35 -21.19 -17.51
N VAL A 725 -33.11 -21.78 -18.43
CA VAL A 725 -32.58 -22.59 -19.54
C VAL A 725 -33.07 -22.02 -20.87
N ARG A 726 -32.12 -21.72 -21.75
CA ARG A 726 -32.33 -21.09 -23.06
C ARG A 726 -32.48 -22.15 -24.14
N PHE A 727 -33.58 -22.08 -24.91
CA PHE A 727 -33.86 -23.00 -26.02
C PHE A 727 -33.49 -22.41 -27.39
N GLY A 728 -33.10 -23.23 -28.35
CA GLY A 728 -32.83 -22.81 -29.71
C GLY A 728 -34.06 -22.86 -30.63
N ARG A 729 -33.77 -22.99 -31.92
CA ARG A 729 -34.77 -23.25 -32.98
C ARG A 729 -34.66 -24.67 -33.55
N GLY A 730 -33.89 -25.55 -32.91
CA GLY A 730 -33.78 -26.94 -33.30
C GLY A 730 -35.11 -27.71 -33.13
N GLU A 731 -35.11 -28.95 -33.60
CA GLU A 731 -36.22 -29.87 -33.36
C GLU A 731 -36.36 -30.17 -31.86
N PRO A 732 -37.59 -30.40 -31.34
CA PRO A 732 -37.78 -30.77 -29.95
C PRO A 732 -37.03 -32.06 -29.62
N LEU A 733 -36.41 -32.10 -28.44
CA LEU A 733 -35.83 -33.33 -27.94
C LEU A 733 -36.93 -34.36 -27.68
N THR A 734 -36.76 -35.56 -28.22
CA THR A 734 -37.71 -36.67 -28.06
C THR A 734 -37.22 -37.76 -27.10
N GLY A 735 -35.99 -37.64 -26.60
CA GLY A 735 -35.37 -38.57 -25.65
C GLY A 735 -34.36 -37.85 -24.74
N GLY A 736 -33.89 -38.56 -23.72
CA GLY A 736 -33.01 -38.02 -22.68
C GLY A 736 -33.74 -37.23 -21.59
N PRO A 737 -33.03 -36.79 -20.53
CA PRO A 737 -33.64 -36.19 -19.33
C PRO A 737 -34.54 -34.97 -19.61
N LEU A 738 -34.15 -34.12 -20.57
CA LEU A 738 -34.85 -32.87 -20.89
C LEU A 738 -36.12 -33.06 -21.75
N ALA A 739 -36.35 -34.26 -22.31
CA ALA A 739 -37.56 -34.54 -23.11
C ALA A 739 -38.83 -34.57 -22.26
N HIS A 740 -38.69 -34.72 -20.93
CA HIS A 740 -39.80 -34.79 -19.98
C HIS A 740 -40.19 -33.44 -19.36
N LEU A 741 -39.51 -32.36 -19.75
CA LEU A 741 -39.87 -31.03 -19.27
C LEU A 741 -41.27 -30.63 -19.73
N ARG A 742 -41.95 -29.82 -18.90
CA ARG A 742 -43.32 -29.35 -19.15
C ARG A 742 -43.51 -28.65 -20.49
N TRP A 743 -42.45 -28.02 -21.02
CA TRP A 743 -42.42 -27.43 -22.36
C TRP A 743 -41.32 -28.06 -23.21
N PRO A 744 -41.53 -28.27 -24.52
CA PRO A 744 -40.57 -28.95 -25.37
C PRO A 744 -39.22 -28.23 -25.43
N ALA A 745 -38.18 -28.87 -24.89
CA ALA A 745 -36.81 -28.39 -24.96
C ALA A 745 -36.29 -28.48 -26.40
N ARG A 746 -35.75 -27.38 -26.91
CA ARG A 746 -35.18 -27.30 -28.27
C ARG A 746 -33.72 -26.88 -28.16
N PRO A 747 -32.76 -27.63 -28.72
CA PRO A 747 -31.36 -27.25 -28.67
C PRO A 747 -31.05 -26.09 -29.63
N MET A 748 -29.97 -25.37 -29.35
CA MET A 748 -29.41 -24.32 -30.21
C MET A 748 -28.15 -24.82 -30.91
N MET A 749 -28.05 -24.59 -32.21
CA MET A 749 -26.83 -24.92 -32.97
C MET A 749 -25.82 -23.78 -32.81
N ARG A 750 -24.67 -24.06 -32.19
CA ARG A 750 -23.56 -23.12 -32.02
C ARG A 750 -22.27 -23.66 -32.62
N ARG A 751 -21.37 -22.77 -32.98
CA ARG A 751 -20.03 -23.13 -33.43
C ARG A 751 -19.14 -23.46 -32.23
N LEU A 752 -18.33 -24.50 -32.39
CA LEU A 752 -17.29 -24.89 -31.43
C LEU A 752 -15.92 -24.40 -31.93
N ALA A 753 -15.11 -23.84 -31.04
CA ALA A 753 -13.80 -23.28 -31.34
C ALA A 753 -12.77 -24.37 -31.65
N ASP A 754 -12.77 -25.45 -30.87
CA ASP A 754 -11.92 -26.63 -31.03
C ASP A 754 -12.61 -27.75 -31.83
N GLY A 755 -13.89 -27.56 -32.18
CA GLY A 755 -14.70 -28.56 -32.87
C GLY A 755 -15.29 -29.63 -31.95
N THR A 756 -15.03 -29.60 -30.64
CA THR A 756 -15.38 -30.69 -29.71
C THR A 756 -16.05 -30.21 -28.43
N THR A 757 -15.40 -29.33 -27.67
CA THR A 757 -15.72 -29.12 -26.24
C THR A 757 -15.79 -27.65 -25.84
N SER A 758 -15.35 -26.73 -26.71
CA SER A 758 -15.33 -25.30 -26.38
C SER A 758 -16.19 -24.49 -27.34
N LEU A 759 -17.09 -23.65 -26.80
CA LEU A 759 -17.89 -22.72 -27.61
C LEU A 759 -17.05 -21.57 -28.20
N ASP A 760 -17.34 -21.21 -29.45
CA ASP A 760 -16.68 -20.09 -30.14
C ASP A 760 -17.12 -18.71 -29.63
N ALA A 761 -18.34 -18.62 -29.09
CA ALA A 761 -18.91 -17.37 -28.58
C ALA A 761 -19.49 -17.54 -27.18
N ASP A 762 -19.50 -16.47 -26.39
CA ASP A 762 -20.02 -16.42 -25.02
C ASP A 762 -21.56 -16.21 -25.01
N TRP A 763 -21.99 -14.97 -24.73
CA TRP A 763 -23.39 -14.53 -24.74
C TRP A 763 -23.88 -14.26 -26.17
N GLY A 764 -25.19 -14.46 -26.40
CA GLY A 764 -25.83 -14.06 -27.66
C GLY A 764 -25.78 -12.54 -27.90
N SER A 765 -25.86 -12.11 -29.16
CA SER A 765 -25.81 -10.69 -29.52
C SER A 765 -26.99 -9.90 -28.95
N ARG A 766 -26.72 -8.68 -28.48
CA ARG A 766 -27.77 -7.72 -28.10
C ARG A 766 -28.39 -7.11 -29.35
N ASN A 767 -29.68 -7.34 -29.55
CA ASN A 767 -30.43 -6.73 -30.64
C ASN A 767 -31.18 -5.51 -30.12
N TYR A 768 -30.94 -4.36 -30.74
CA TYR A 768 -31.69 -3.13 -30.48
C TYR A 768 -32.93 -3.12 -31.37
N SER A 769 -34.10 -3.10 -30.75
CA SER A 769 -35.39 -3.00 -31.44
C SER A 769 -36.22 -1.87 -30.84
N GLY A 770 -37.28 -1.44 -31.54
CA GLY A 770 -38.21 -0.41 -31.05
C GLY A 770 -38.87 -0.75 -29.70
N ASP A 771 -38.85 -2.03 -29.31
CA ASP A 771 -39.38 -2.55 -28.05
C ASP A 771 -38.31 -2.71 -26.94
N GLY A 772 -37.07 -2.23 -27.17
CA GLY A 772 -35.96 -2.27 -26.21
C GLY A 772 -34.78 -3.17 -26.60
N ILE A 773 -33.82 -3.32 -25.67
CA ILE A 773 -32.62 -4.18 -25.82
C ILE A 773 -33.02 -5.62 -25.54
N GLN A 774 -32.81 -6.51 -26.50
CA GLN A 774 -33.04 -7.95 -26.35
C GLN A 774 -31.70 -8.69 -26.35
N GLY A 775 -31.37 -9.38 -25.26
CA GLY A 775 -30.15 -10.19 -25.10
C GLY A 775 -30.41 -11.40 -24.20
N ASP A 776 -29.60 -12.45 -24.31
CA ASP A 776 -29.69 -13.62 -23.42
C ASP A 776 -29.31 -13.25 -21.97
N ASP A 777 -28.50 -12.21 -21.78
CA ASP A 777 -28.15 -11.63 -20.48
C ASP A 777 -29.32 -10.89 -19.79
N LEU A 778 -30.45 -10.70 -20.48
CA LEU A 778 -31.66 -10.02 -20.01
C LEU A 778 -32.86 -10.99 -19.92
N PHE A 779 -32.59 -12.30 -19.92
CA PHE A 779 -33.60 -13.35 -20.06
C PHE A 779 -34.65 -13.35 -18.94
N ASP A 780 -34.22 -13.09 -17.70
CA ASP A 780 -35.07 -12.91 -16.51
C ASP A 780 -35.98 -11.67 -16.62
N TYR A 781 -35.46 -10.53 -17.08
CA TYR A 781 -36.25 -9.31 -17.26
C TYR A 781 -37.41 -9.53 -18.24
N VAL A 782 -37.12 -10.21 -19.38
CA VAL A 782 -38.13 -10.55 -20.38
C VAL A 782 -39.21 -11.46 -19.79
N ALA A 783 -38.80 -12.50 -19.05
CA ALA A 783 -39.72 -13.44 -18.41
C ALA A 783 -40.63 -12.76 -17.38
N ARG A 784 -40.09 -11.78 -16.64
CA ARG A 784 -40.77 -11.05 -15.58
C ARG A 784 -41.54 -9.82 -16.07
N GLY A 785 -41.48 -9.51 -17.37
CA GLY A 785 -42.09 -8.31 -17.95
C GLY A 785 -41.52 -7.00 -17.39
N MET A 786 -40.25 -7.02 -16.98
CA MET A 786 -39.56 -5.87 -16.39
C MET A 786 -38.67 -5.18 -17.42
N ASN A 787 -38.55 -3.86 -17.30
CA ASN A 787 -37.58 -3.12 -18.10
C ASN A 787 -36.18 -3.29 -17.49
N PRO A 788 -35.18 -3.71 -18.28
CA PRO A 788 -33.82 -3.82 -17.77
C PRO A 788 -33.23 -2.41 -17.53
N PRO A 789 -32.29 -2.28 -16.58
CA PRO A 789 -31.56 -1.04 -16.37
C PRO A 789 -30.80 -0.64 -17.66
N GLN A 790 -30.84 0.65 -18.00
CA GLN A 790 -30.29 1.18 -19.25
C GLN A 790 -28.76 1.35 -19.18
N VAL A 791 -28.02 0.24 -19.07
CA VAL A 791 -26.56 0.23 -19.06
C VAL A 791 -26.03 -0.27 -20.41
N LEU A 792 -25.29 0.60 -21.12
CA LEU A 792 -24.82 0.36 -22.50
C LEU A 792 -23.88 -0.85 -22.61
N ASP A 793 -22.97 -1.02 -21.66
CA ASP A 793 -22.05 -2.18 -21.60
C ASP A 793 -22.72 -3.48 -21.12
N GLY A 794 -23.92 -3.35 -20.57
CA GLY A 794 -24.74 -4.45 -20.13
C GLY A 794 -24.43 -5.08 -18.81
N ARG A 795 -23.57 -4.46 -18.01
CA ARG A 795 -23.36 -4.83 -16.62
C ARG A 795 -24.62 -4.52 -15.84
N ARG A 796 -24.95 -5.37 -14.87
CA ARG A 796 -26.07 -5.13 -13.95
C ARG A 796 -25.58 -4.21 -12.82
N PRO A 797 -26.26 -3.08 -12.55
CA PRO A 797 -25.83 -2.14 -11.51
C PRO A 797 -25.95 -2.73 -10.09
N PRO A 798 -25.33 -2.10 -9.08
CA PRO A 798 -25.40 -2.55 -7.71
C PRO A 798 -26.83 -2.60 -7.16
N GLY A 799 -27.17 -3.69 -6.48
CA GLY A 799 -28.50 -3.92 -5.90
C GLY A 799 -29.51 -4.62 -6.81
N GLU A 800 -29.15 -4.91 -8.06
CA GLU A 800 -29.96 -5.76 -8.95
C GLU A 800 -29.73 -7.25 -8.68
N ASP A 801 -30.67 -8.08 -9.15
CA ASP A 801 -30.51 -9.55 -9.15
C ASP A 801 -29.58 -10.02 -10.28
N GLY A 802 -28.87 -11.11 -10.05
CA GLY A 802 -28.10 -11.84 -11.06
C GLY A 802 -28.92 -12.85 -11.86
N LEU A 803 -28.25 -13.50 -12.82
CA LEU A 803 -28.85 -14.52 -13.69
C LEU A 803 -27.85 -15.68 -13.90
N ILE A 804 -28.28 -16.92 -13.72
CA ILE A 804 -27.62 -18.12 -14.23
C ILE A 804 -28.45 -18.62 -15.40
N LEU A 805 -27.84 -18.74 -16.58
CA LEU A 805 -28.52 -19.17 -17.79
C LEU A 805 -27.82 -20.39 -18.39
N PHE A 806 -28.50 -21.52 -18.39
CA PHE A 806 -28.07 -22.72 -19.11
C PHE A 806 -28.38 -22.59 -20.60
N HIS A 807 -27.40 -22.87 -21.43
CA HIS A 807 -27.52 -22.92 -22.88
C HIS A 807 -27.53 -24.38 -23.32
N LEU A 808 -28.64 -24.83 -23.89
CA LEU A 808 -28.78 -26.18 -24.44
C LEU A 808 -28.21 -26.25 -25.86
N VAL A 809 -26.96 -26.71 -26.01
CA VAL A 809 -26.21 -26.73 -27.28
C VAL A 809 -26.42 -28.06 -28.01
N GLY A 810 -26.88 -28.01 -29.25
CA GLY A 810 -27.15 -29.20 -30.07
C GLY A 810 -25.96 -29.63 -30.93
N HIS A 811 -25.83 -30.94 -31.11
CA HIS A 811 -24.81 -31.58 -31.95
C HIS A 811 -25.47 -32.45 -33.02
N GLN A 812 -24.82 -32.63 -34.18
CA GLN A 812 -25.38 -33.48 -35.23
C GLN A 812 -25.28 -34.97 -34.82
N GLY A 813 -26.43 -35.62 -34.62
CA GLY A 813 -26.52 -37.07 -34.37
C GLY A 813 -26.09 -37.51 -32.96
N ALA A 814 -25.98 -36.59 -32.01
CA ALA A 814 -25.65 -36.87 -30.62
C ALA A 814 -26.52 -36.03 -29.67
N ASP A 815 -26.58 -36.45 -28.40
CA ASP A 815 -27.29 -35.71 -27.36
C ASP A 815 -26.70 -34.30 -27.16
N PRO A 816 -27.53 -33.32 -26.78
CA PRO A 816 -27.07 -31.96 -26.57
C PRO A 816 -26.17 -31.85 -25.33
N THR A 817 -25.45 -30.73 -25.23
CA THR A 817 -24.58 -30.41 -24.08
C THR A 817 -24.99 -29.08 -23.46
N ILE A 818 -24.55 -28.84 -22.23
CA ILE A 818 -24.85 -27.66 -21.43
C ILE A 818 -23.63 -26.74 -21.38
N ALA A 819 -23.82 -25.50 -21.77
CA ALA A 819 -22.95 -24.39 -21.38
C ALA A 819 -23.69 -23.49 -20.38
N VAL A 820 -22.95 -22.72 -19.58
CA VAL A 820 -23.56 -21.83 -18.57
C VAL A 820 -22.97 -20.43 -18.64
N GLY A 821 -23.86 -19.44 -18.78
CA GLY A 821 -23.55 -18.04 -18.61
C GLY A 821 -24.04 -17.54 -17.25
N VAL A 822 -23.22 -16.77 -16.54
CA VAL A 822 -23.63 -16.15 -15.27
C VAL A 822 -23.50 -14.63 -15.39
N SER A 823 -24.59 -13.90 -15.15
CA SER A 823 -24.58 -12.44 -15.04
C SER A 823 -24.54 -12.06 -13.57
N ILE A 824 -23.42 -11.47 -13.15
CA ILE A 824 -23.16 -11.06 -11.78
C ILE A 824 -23.29 -9.54 -11.70
N PRO A 825 -24.16 -9.01 -10.82
CA PRO A 825 -24.28 -7.56 -10.64
C PRO A 825 -23.05 -6.95 -9.96
N LEU A 826 -22.83 -5.67 -10.21
CA LEU A 826 -21.78 -4.89 -9.56
C LEU A 826 -22.10 -4.67 -8.08
N GLY A 827 -21.13 -4.13 -7.33
CA GLY A 827 -21.26 -3.85 -5.90
C GLY A 827 -20.88 -5.02 -4.97
N GLY A 828 -20.41 -6.14 -5.53
CA GLY A 828 -19.86 -7.27 -4.77
C GLY A 828 -18.44 -7.03 -4.29
N PRO A 829 -17.91 -7.89 -3.39
CA PRO A 829 -16.54 -7.76 -2.90
C PRO A 829 -15.53 -8.14 -3.98
N ASP A 830 -14.38 -7.50 -3.99
CA ASP A 830 -13.25 -7.82 -4.87
C ASP A 830 -11.94 -7.46 -4.20
N HIS A 831 -10.88 -8.17 -4.55
CA HIS A 831 -9.53 -7.65 -4.43
C HIS A 831 -8.75 -8.03 -5.69
N VAL A 832 -7.68 -7.31 -5.98
CA VAL A 832 -6.79 -7.64 -7.09
C VAL A 832 -5.46 -8.07 -6.52
N ARG A 833 -5.13 -9.35 -6.66
CA ARG A 833 -3.81 -9.86 -6.32
C ARG A 833 -2.80 -9.43 -7.39
N ALA A 834 -1.62 -9.02 -6.97
CA ALA A 834 -0.44 -8.89 -7.82
C ALA A 834 0.29 -10.24 -7.90
N ARG A 835 0.64 -10.68 -9.11
CA ARG A 835 1.40 -11.92 -9.35
C ARG A 835 2.54 -11.66 -10.32
N SER A 836 3.75 -12.16 -10.01
CA SER A 836 4.91 -12.14 -10.90
C SER A 836 4.97 -13.38 -11.79
N GLU A 837 5.59 -13.29 -12.98
CA GLU A 837 5.73 -14.43 -13.91
C GLU A 837 6.57 -15.58 -13.33
N ALA A 838 7.50 -15.30 -12.41
CA ALA A 838 8.30 -16.30 -11.71
C ALA A 838 7.46 -17.24 -10.81
N GLY A 839 6.20 -16.88 -10.53
CA GLY A 839 5.26 -17.72 -9.78
C GLY A 839 4.32 -18.56 -10.67
N ARG A 840 4.70 -18.85 -11.93
CA ARG A 840 3.97 -19.77 -12.82
C ARG A 840 4.46 -21.21 -12.70
#